data_AF-A0A6P7MKX9-F1
#
_entry.id   AF-A0A6P7MKX9-F1
#
_cell.length_a   1.000
_cell.length_b   1.000
_cell.length_c   1.000
_cell.angle_alpha   90.00
_cell.angle_beta   90.00
_cell.angle_gamma   90.00
#
_symmetry.space_group_name_H-M   'P 1'
#
loop_
_entity.id
_entity.type
_entity.pdbx_description
1 polymer ?
#
loop_
_entity_poly.entity_id
_entity_poly.type
_entity_poly.pdbx_seq_one_letter_code
_entity_poly.pdbx_strand_id
1 'polypeptide(L)'
;MAVNWAERIEAFSRCPSGFLSGTTVDAFLAELLRELRDDKATYSVKVHLLSPLCEYPTLLCPSDSVGEETALELMSVFTQCPPRYVEFRCHLLLATTSVLICTACVSSHSRASQDFLKLLLEIAQDIGDIQGDGTLRALRATSCDCLREMEACSPGLLCHRLELIDGLRQQETSRLHQAFAGLHTLVLRNAVYQLTQETGAGAEHLKALLEGNTSVAWESDQDSGMLSNKDSGVLSSLILEPMGTVPTLHTGPDCKELRSVLASLLEESFLLTPLSQAELLHRLTELVAMVPGVPPSIFKAQLLRLLGTSEVCLFHSTLLLKCAFTDSLFSAEDEAFILKRLVMLSQHPLLTTAETLFYMDCILHFPENRPISCGESDEMLPVLLTPRLASALVPTVFNESSTMLARFNLHCLVHLEEGGEGEVEEDRGVAYLYEHLISLMHIVENGGSREIIVTFFRAAFLFLFYLYHIEHYSNSLMEKLCKLYLHHTQLGPHLINLADQTQDRLSESRWALGLLKALQKVITDAPLAQLTLQDVHWHLKILSRIAEEGEIPQPGTIHFLSSIITRSSSSLCASGDWRLGSSVLRVCRRLLVHPSLDSLLIPLADILQHLACHYGDTDIQDHSRLYYTLLTTLSKEKLAEVLAQGAVEEGRQVKKRSLSCIEGEGLTSMLTIQQTEKVVFKLVAVEPDLKEETSQESRAPIPNEAETCLEQVHTTVAAYRAQFSNPDFASELTLTYRLVHVEVCDSRFDHLFSIRLHFNLTDEYYEELSDLSVPCLFRERPSPVVKLRLRPRQPYSTTLHASAIFSTQDGLSWHTTLPDIQVCFRQTFMPLPAPQSWGRAEKLHLFEGLWEEICSEGKANEEQSDCATSLLCCQLKDAALSFLMEKHFLPFLVSELSNKEEFKVLIFLPPKSHVLLKVSSEEDTVHFKIATDNWQLLSHIGSYLLAITTHTTLAADCDASYWVFKSKN
;
A
#
# COMPACT_ATOMS: atom_id res chain seq x y z
N MET A 1 7.12 32.75 -10.75
CA MET A 1 7.14 32.19 -9.38
C MET A 1 8.07 30.99 -9.42
N ALA A 2 9.01 30.85 -8.48
CA ALA A 2 9.90 29.68 -8.45
C ALA A 2 9.05 28.45 -8.10
N VAL A 3 8.98 27.47 -9.00
CA VAL A 3 8.24 26.23 -8.80
C VAL A 3 8.93 25.45 -7.66
N ASN A 4 8.18 25.08 -6.62
CA ASN A 4 8.72 24.25 -5.54
C ASN A 4 8.81 22.79 -6.01
N TRP A 5 9.95 22.42 -6.58
CA TRP A 5 10.18 21.08 -7.13
C TRP A 5 10.19 19.97 -6.09
N ALA A 6 10.57 20.27 -4.84
CA ALA A 6 10.59 19.27 -3.77
C ALA A 6 9.19 18.72 -3.48
N GLU A 7 8.20 19.61 -3.36
CA GLU A 7 6.80 19.24 -3.13
C GLU A 7 6.20 18.49 -4.33
N ARG A 8 6.56 18.87 -5.56
CA ARG A 8 6.07 18.18 -6.77
C ARG A 8 6.61 16.76 -6.90
N ILE A 9 7.90 16.56 -6.62
CA ILE A 9 8.51 15.22 -6.64
C ILE A 9 7.92 14.35 -5.52
N GLU A 10 7.76 14.89 -4.31
CA GLU A 10 7.16 14.16 -3.21
C GLU A 10 5.70 13.77 -3.50
N ALA A 11 4.91 14.67 -4.10
CA ALA A 11 3.55 14.37 -4.55
C ALA A 11 3.53 13.26 -5.62
N PHE A 12 4.47 13.28 -6.56
CA PHE A 12 4.63 12.23 -7.56
C PHE A 12 5.00 10.89 -6.91
N SER A 13 6.04 10.82 -6.06
CA SER A 13 6.49 9.56 -5.45
C SER A 13 5.46 8.93 -4.51
N ARG A 14 4.57 9.72 -3.86
CA ARG A 14 3.48 9.18 -3.02
C ARG A 14 2.35 8.55 -3.84
N CYS A 15 1.99 9.15 -4.98
CA CYS A 15 0.92 8.64 -5.83
C CYS A 15 1.13 9.06 -7.30
N PRO A 16 1.95 8.32 -8.08
CA PRO A 16 2.28 8.68 -9.45
C PRO A 16 1.06 8.77 -10.36
N SER A 17 0.13 7.82 -10.23
CA SER A 17 -1.12 7.78 -11.02
C SER A 17 -2.07 8.92 -10.67
N GLY A 18 -2.14 9.32 -9.39
CA GLY A 18 -2.92 10.46 -8.93
C GLY A 18 -2.34 11.79 -9.42
N PHE A 19 -1.01 11.95 -9.35
CA PHE A 19 -0.33 13.15 -9.84
C PHE A 19 -0.52 13.35 -11.36
N LEU A 20 -0.38 12.27 -12.13
CA LEU A 20 -0.57 12.28 -13.59
C LEU A 20 -2.04 12.40 -14.03
N SER A 21 -3.00 12.44 -13.10
CA SER A 21 -4.38 12.82 -13.43
C SER A 21 -4.54 14.35 -13.58
N GLY A 22 -3.64 15.12 -12.95
CA GLY A 22 -3.60 16.58 -13.04
C GLY A 22 -2.67 17.12 -14.13
N THR A 23 -1.75 16.30 -14.64
CA THR A 23 -0.77 16.65 -15.70
C THR A 23 -0.52 15.48 -16.64
N THR A 24 -0.22 15.73 -17.93
CA THR A 24 0.15 14.65 -18.85
C THR A 24 1.60 14.21 -18.66
N VAL A 25 1.89 12.92 -18.86
CA VAL A 25 3.24 12.32 -18.77
C VAL A 25 4.25 13.11 -19.60
N ASP A 26 3.95 13.38 -20.88
CA ASP A 26 4.84 14.10 -21.79
C ASP A 26 5.17 15.52 -21.31
N ALA A 27 4.17 16.22 -20.75
CA ALA A 27 4.36 17.57 -20.21
C ALA A 27 5.23 17.57 -18.95
N PHE A 28 5.00 16.61 -18.04
CA PHE A 28 5.79 16.49 -16.82
C PHE A 28 7.24 16.09 -17.12
N LEU A 29 7.45 15.13 -18.03
CA LEU A 29 8.78 14.72 -18.47
C LEU A 29 9.53 15.88 -19.15
N ALA A 30 8.87 16.63 -20.04
CA ALA A 30 9.46 17.80 -20.69
C ALA A 30 9.79 18.92 -19.68
N GLU A 31 8.95 19.15 -18.67
CA GLU A 31 9.24 20.11 -17.59
C GLU A 31 10.46 19.69 -16.78
N LEU A 32 10.57 18.40 -16.45
CA LEU A 32 11.68 17.82 -15.69
C LEU A 32 13.00 17.94 -16.46
N LEU A 33 13.01 17.54 -17.74
CA LEU A 33 14.20 17.65 -18.61
C LEU A 33 14.62 19.10 -18.86
N ARG A 34 13.64 20.02 -19.01
CA ARG A 34 13.92 21.46 -19.13
C ARG A 34 14.59 22.01 -17.87
N GLU A 35 14.11 21.63 -16.69
CA GLU A 35 14.67 22.13 -15.44
C GLU A 35 16.05 21.53 -15.12
N LEU A 36 16.31 20.28 -15.52
CA LEU A 36 17.64 19.68 -15.43
C LEU A 36 18.68 20.48 -16.24
N ARG A 37 18.29 21.08 -17.37
CA ARG A 37 19.14 21.95 -18.19
C ARG A 37 19.28 23.37 -17.66
N ASP A 38 18.43 23.83 -16.73
CA ASP A 38 18.51 25.21 -16.23
C ASP A 38 19.75 25.40 -15.34
N ASP A 39 20.65 26.29 -15.73
CA ASP A 39 21.86 26.65 -14.97
C ASP A 39 21.55 27.34 -13.63
N LYS A 40 20.34 27.87 -13.46
CA LYS A 40 19.90 28.54 -12.23
C LYS A 40 19.52 27.57 -11.12
N ALA A 41 19.19 26.33 -11.46
CA ALA A 41 18.81 25.31 -10.48
C ALA A 41 20.06 24.77 -9.75
N THR A 42 19.97 24.64 -8.43
CA THR A 42 21.06 24.05 -7.63
C THR A 42 21.20 22.56 -7.92
N TYR A 43 22.43 22.05 -7.88
CA TYR A 43 22.70 20.63 -8.16
C TYR A 43 22.01 19.67 -7.19
N SER A 44 21.74 20.10 -5.94
CA SER A 44 20.93 19.31 -5.01
C SER A 44 19.50 19.11 -5.53
N VAL A 45 18.85 20.17 -6.03
CA VAL A 45 17.52 20.07 -6.65
C VAL A 45 17.58 19.21 -7.90
N LYS A 46 18.63 19.35 -8.73
CA LYS A 46 18.80 18.51 -9.92
C LYS A 46 18.95 17.02 -9.61
N VAL A 47 19.58 16.64 -8.50
CA VAL A 47 19.62 15.23 -8.04
C VAL A 47 18.21 14.73 -7.71
N HIS A 48 17.40 15.53 -7.00
CA HIS A 48 16.02 15.15 -6.68
C HIS A 48 15.16 15.00 -7.95
N LEU A 49 15.37 15.86 -8.95
CA LEU A 49 14.67 15.78 -10.24
C LEU A 49 14.94 14.47 -10.99
N LEU A 50 16.01 13.74 -10.70
CA LEU A 50 16.30 12.45 -11.34
C LEU A 50 15.61 11.25 -10.69
N SER A 51 15.15 11.36 -9.43
CA SER A 51 14.48 10.25 -8.70
C SER A 51 13.27 9.67 -9.45
N PRO A 52 12.35 10.48 -10.03
CA PRO A 52 11.24 9.97 -10.82
C PRO A 52 11.67 9.08 -12.00
N LEU A 53 12.78 9.40 -12.65
CA LEU A 53 13.33 8.62 -13.77
C LEU A 53 14.00 7.32 -13.31
N CYS A 54 14.52 7.27 -12.08
CA CYS A 54 15.06 6.05 -11.48
C CYS A 54 13.94 5.12 -10.97
N GLU A 55 12.89 5.66 -10.36
CA GLU A 55 11.83 4.88 -9.71
C GLU A 55 10.71 4.45 -10.67
N TYR A 56 10.31 5.33 -11.60
CA TYR A 56 9.17 5.10 -12.49
C TYR A 56 9.49 5.35 -13.99
N PRO A 57 10.59 4.79 -14.55
CA PRO A 57 10.97 5.02 -15.94
C PRO A 57 9.92 4.53 -16.95
N THR A 58 9.26 3.39 -16.72
CA THR A 58 8.22 2.84 -17.61
C THR A 58 6.95 3.69 -17.65
N LEU A 59 6.64 4.39 -16.55
CA LEU A 59 5.50 5.29 -16.46
C LEU A 59 5.77 6.62 -17.16
N LEU A 60 7.01 7.13 -17.04
CA LEU A 60 7.42 8.38 -17.67
C LEU A 60 7.75 8.22 -19.15
N CYS A 61 8.30 7.08 -19.55
CA CYS A 61 8.67 6.76 -20.92
C CYS A 61 7.85 5.56 -21.40
N PRO A 62 6.62 5.77 -21.91
CA PRO A 62 5.72 4.67 -22.28
C PRO A 62 6.10 3.97 -23.60
N SER A 63 7.07 4.49 -24.35
CA SER A 63 7.53 3.90 -25.61
C SER A 63 9.06 3.95 -25.73
N ASP A 64 9.63 3.00 -26.46
CA ASP A 64 11.07 2.87 -26.70
C ASP A 64 11.66 4.15 -27.30
N SER A 65 10.94 4.82 -28.22
CA SER A 65 11.40 6.07 -28.82
C SER A 65 11.50 7.23 -27.82
N VAL A 66 10.52 7.34 -26.90
CA VAL A 66 10.55 8.37 -25.84
C VAL A 66 11.67 8.07 -24.84
N GLY A 67 11.90 6.80 -24.54
CA GLY A 67 13.05 6.36 -23.73
C GLY A 67 14.39 6.71 -24.37
N GLU A 68 14.54 6.45 -25.67
CA GLU A 68 15.77 6.77 -26.43
C GLU A 68 16.04 8.28 -26.45
N GLU A 69 15.01 9.09 -26.74
CA GLU A 69 15.12 10.55 -26.72
C GLU A 69 15.51 11.06 -25.33
N THR A 70 14.84 10.58 -24.28
CA THR A 70 15.13 10.95 -22.88
C THR A 70 16.56 10.59 -22.49
N ALA A 71 17.06 9.41 -22.88
CA ALA A 71 18.44 8.99 -22.62
C ALA A 71 19.46 9.89 -23.34
N LEU A 72 19.21 10.26 -24.61
CA LEU A 72 20.05 11.22 -25.34
C LEU A 72 20.07 12.60 -24.66
N GLU A 73 18.93 13.05 -24.14
CA GLU A 73 18.85 14.30 -23.39
C GLU A 73 19.67 14.26 -22.10
N LEU A 74 19.56 13.17 -21.32
CA LEU A 74 20.32 12.99 -20.08
C LEU A 74 21.84 12.91 -20.35
N MET A 75 22.25 12.21 -21.41
CA MET A 75 23.64 12.18 -21.85
C MET A 75 24.14 13.58 -22.26
N SER A 76 23.30 14.38 -22.91
CA SER A 76 23.62 15.77 -23.21
C SER A 76 23.85 16.58 -21.93
N VAL A 77 22.97 16.45 -20.93
CA VAL A 77 23.12 17.10 -19.62
C VAL A 77 24.41 16.65 -18.91
N PHE A 78 24.78 15.37 -19.03
CA PHE A 78 26.03 14.84 -18.49
C PHE A 78 27.27 15.49 -19.11
N THR A 79 27.29 15.70 -20.44
CA THR A 79 28.40 16.36 -21.12
C THR A 79 28.54 17.84 -20.73
N GLN A 80 27.42 18.50 -20.44
CA GLN A 80 27.40 19.92 -20.04
C GLN A 80 27.73 20.12 -18.55
N CYS A 81 27.55 19.10 -17.72
CA CYS A 81 27.80 19.18 -16.28
C CYS A 81 29.31 19.29 -15.96
N PRO A 82 29.75 20.29 -15.17
CA PRO A 82 31.14 20.41 -14.74
C PRO A 82 31.64 19.17 -13.96
N PRO A 83 32.92 18.77 -14.10
CA PRO A 83 33.46 17.57 -13.47
C PRO A 83 33.51 17.61 -11.94
N ARG A 84 33.40 18.80 -11.34
CA ARG A 84 33.39 18.99 -9.87
C ARG A 84 32.14 18.44 -9.17
N TYR A 85 31.04 18.24 -9.88
CA TYR A 85 29.77 17.77 -9.31
C TYR A 85 29.58 16.28 -9.53
N VAL A 86 30.41 15.48 -8.86
CA VAL A 86 30.45 14.02 -9.04
C VAL A 86 29.12 13.36 -8.68
N GLU A 87 28.51 13.75 -7.56
CA GLU A 87 27.27 13.12 -7.08
C GLU A 87 26.12 13.24 -8.09
N PHE A 88 25.94 14.43 -8.69
CA PHE A 88 24.95 14.62 -9.75
C PHE A 88 25.30 13.83 -11.02
N ARG A 89 26.58 13.77 -11.41
CA ARG A 89 27.04 12.95 -12.54
C ARG A 89 26.78 11.46 -12.32
N CYS A 90 26.99 10.95 -11.11
CA CYS A 90 26.65 9.56 -10.76
C CYS A 90 25.14 9.31 -10.90
N HIS A 91 24.29 10.19 -10.36
CA HIS A 91 22.83 10.04 -10.47
C HIS A 91 22.35 10.14 -11.93
N LEU A 92 22.99 10.95 -12.78
CA LEU A 92 22.69 10.99 -14.22
C LEU A 92 22.99 9.66 -14.92
N LEU A 93 24.12 9.02 -14.60
CA LEU A 93 24.45 7.70 -15.15
C LEU A 93 23.42 6.64 -14.72
N LEU A 94 23.03 6.65 -13.44
CA LEU A 94 22.01 5.74 -12.91
C LEU A 94 20.65 5.96 -13.60
N ALA A 95 20.17 7.21 -13.67
CA ALA A 95 18.91 7.54 -14.34
C ALA A 95 18.91 7.15 -15.82
N THR A 96 20.02 7.41 -16.54
CA THR A 96 20.15 7.03 -17.95
C THR A 96 20.11 5.51 -18.12
N THR A 97 20.78 4.77 -17.23
CA THR A 97 20.77 3.30 -17.21
C THR A 97 19.37 2.75 -16.96
N SER A 98 18.68 3.27 -15.93
CA SER A 98 17.31 2.88 -15.60
C SER A 98 16.34 3.11 -16.76
N VAL A 99 16.40 4.28 -17.41
CA VAL A 99 15.55 4.58 -18.57
C VAL A 99 15.82 3.59 -19.70
N LEU A 100 17.08 3.43 -20.12
CA LEU A 100 17.45 2.56 -21.24
C LEU A 100 17.07 1.09 -21.02
N ILE A 101 17.25 0.57 -19.81
CA ILE A 101 16.89 -0.81 -19.46
C ILE A 101 15.37 -0.99 -19.46
N CYS A 102 14.64 -0.08 -18.79
CA CYS A 102 13.20 -0.21 -18.62
C CYS A 102 12.40 0.04 -19.89
N THR A 103 12.91 0.82 -20.86
CA THR A 103 12.26 1.09 -22.16
C THR A 103 12.73 0.15 -23.27
N ALA A 104 13.25 -1.03 -22.92
CA ALA A 104 13.76 -2.07 -23.84
C ALA A 104 14.83 -1.61 -24.87
N CYS A 105 15.36 -0.39 -24.73
CA CYS A 105 16.28 0.26 -25.68
C CYS A 105 17.65 -0.43 -25.75
N VAL A 106 18.02 -1.15 -24.69
CA VAL A 106 19.23 -1.99 -24.67
C VAL A 106 19.00 -3.26 -25.51
N SER A 107 17.86 -3.93 -25.34
CA SER A 107 17.53 -5.15 -26.10
C SER A 107 17.33 -4.88 -27.60
N SER A 108 16.82 -3.70 -27.95
CA SER A 108 16.64 -3.27 -29.34
C SER A 108 17.91 -2.69 -29.99
N HIS A 109 19.04 -2.66 -29.27
CA HIS A 109 20.33 -2.15 -29.75
C HIS A 109 20.23 -0.72 -30.33
N SER A 110 19.42 0.13 -29.69
CA SER A 110 19.22 1.54 -30.07
C SER A 110 20.54 2.32 -30.16
N ARG A 111 20.54 3.44 -30.88
CA ARG A 111 21.76 4.26 -31.02
C ARG A 111 22.14 4.87 -29.67
N ALA A 112 21.16 5.30 -28.88
CA ALA A 112 21.43 5.84 -27.55
C ALA A 112 22.09 4.82 -26.61
N SER A 113 21.70 3.54 -26.67
CA SER A 113 22.33 2.50 -25.83
C SER A 113 23.78 2.24 -26.23
N GLN A 114 24.10 2.24 -27.53
CA GLN A 114 25.46 2.12 -28.03
C GLN A 114 26.34 3.32 -27.66
N ASP A 115 25.82 4.54 -27.77
CA ASP A 115 26.55 5.76 -27.43
C ASP A 115 26.75 5.87 -25.90
N PHE A 116 25.76 5.45 -25.10
CA PHE A 116 25.89 5.36 -23.65
C PHE A 116 26.90 4.29 -23.21
N LEU A 117 26.91 3.12 -23.87
CA LEU A 117 27.89 2.06 -23.61
C LEU A 117 29.33 2.53 -23.85
N LYS A 118 29.57 3.27 -24.94
CA LYS A 118 30.87 3.90 -25.22
C LYS A 118 31.25 4.89 -24.11
N LEU A 119 30.32 5.76 -23.72
CA LEU A 119 30.53 6.73 -22.64
C LEU A 119 30.93 6.05 -21.32
N LEU A 120 30.22 4.97 -20.93
CA LEU A 120 30.54 4.21 -19.71
C LEU A 120 31.94 3.58 -19.79
N LEU A 121 32.30 3.00 -20.93
CA LEU A 121 33.62 2.41 -21.14
C LEU A 121 34.75 3.46 -21.12
N GLU A 122 34.51 4.65 -21.67
CA GLU A 122 35.45 5.77 -21.62
C GLU A 122 35.67 6.24 -20.18
N ILE A 123 34.60 6.39 -19.39
CA ILE A 123 34.69 6.76 -17.97
C ILE A 123 35.43 5.68 -17.17
N ALA A 124 35.14 4.40 -17.41
CA ALA A 124 35.80 3.29 -16.72
C ALA A 124 37.32 3.25 -16.99
N GLN A 125 37.73 3.57 -18.22
CA GLN A 125 39.12 3.63 -18.69
C GLN A 125 39.86 4.92 -18.30
N ASP A 126 39.18 5.91 -17.73
CA ASP A 126 39.83 7.16 -17.32
C ASP A 126 40.74 6.91 -16.10
N ILE A 127 42.02 6.64 -16.39
CA ILE A 127 43.09 6.40 -15.41
C ILE A 127 43.70 7.73 -14.92
N GLY A 128 43.12 8.88 -15.32
CA GLY A 128 43.71 10.22 -15.22
C GLY A 128 44.17 10.69 -13.84
N ASP A 129 43.89 9.98 -12.75
CA ASP A 129 44.43 10.33 -11.43
C ASP A 129 44.50 9.15 -10.44
N ILE A 130 45.34 8.14 -10.71
CA ILE A 130 45.74 7.12 -9.70
C ILE A 130 46.31 7.80 -8.42
N GLN A 131 46.72 9.07 -8.49
CA GLN A 131 47.22 9.87 -7.36
C GLN A 131 46.33 11.05 -6.94
N GLY A 132 45.17 11.25 -7.60
CA GLY A 132 44.26 12.37 -7.36
C GLY A 132 43.01 12.04 -6.54
N ASP A 133 42.23 13.09 -6.29
CA ASP A 133 41.11 13.21 -5.35
C ASP A 133 40.12 12.02 -5.38
N GLY A 134 39.67 11.56 -4.21
CA GLY A 134 38.84 10.36 -4.06
C GLY A 134 37.46 10.42 -4.75
N THR A 135 37.10 11.60 -5.26
CA THR A 135 35.82 11.95 -5.88
C THR A 135 35.65 11.34 -7.28
N LEU A 136 36.67 11.36 -8.14
CA LEU A 136 36.58 10.77 -9.50
C LEU A 136 36.43 9.23 -9.48
N ARG A 137 36.84 8.59 -8.38
CA ARG A 137 36.66 7.14 -8.20
C ARG A 137 35.20 6.74 -8.05
N ALA A 138 34.37 7.58 -7.42
CA ALA A 138 32.94 7.31 -7.29
C ALA A 138 32.25 7.27 -8.66
N LEU A 139 32.65 8.14 -9.59
CA LEU A 139 32.12 8.14 -10.95
C LEU A 139 32.50 6.86 -11.72
N ARG A 140 33.75 6.41 -11.60
CA ARG A 140 34.22 5.13 -12.17
C ARG A 140 33.47 3.94 -11.56
N ALA A 141 33.25 3.92 -10.24
CA ALA A 141 32.43 2.90 -9.57
C ALA A 141 31.02 2.85 -10.16
N THR A 142 30.33 4.00 -10.20
CA THR A 142 28.97 4.09 -10.74
C THR A 142 28.92 3.66 -12.20
N SER A 143 29.92 4.02 -13.01
CA SER A 143 29.98 3.56 -14.41
C SER A 143 30.10 2.03 -14.52
N CYS A 144 30.89 1.41 -13.64
CA CYS A 144 31.05 -0.04 -13.58
C CYS A 144 29.77 -0.74 -13.11
N ASP A 145 29.08 -0.17 -12.11
CA ASP A 145 27.77 -0.66 -11.68
C ASP A 145 26.73 -0.53 -12.80
N CYS A 146 26.72 0.57 -13.56
CA CYS A 146 25.83 0.75 -14.72
C CYS A 146 26.12 -0.30 -15.81
N LEU A 147 27.40 -0.57 -16.12
CA LEU A 147 27.80 -1.62 -17.05
C LEU A 147 27.33 -3.01 -16.56
N ARG A 148 27.43 -3.27 -15.24
CA ARG A 148 26.98 -4.53 -14.64
C ARG A 148 25.47 -4.70 -14.76
N GLU A 149 24.68 -3.66 -14.49
CA GLU A 149 23.22 -3.68 -14.64
C GLU A 149 22.79 -3.89 -16.10
N MET A 150 23.46 -3.20 -17.05
CA MET A 150 23.19 -3.39 -18.47
C MET A 150 23.49 -4.83 -18.92
N GLU A 151 24.61 -5.41 -18.49
CA GLU A 151 24.97 -6.80 -18.78
C GLU A 151 24.02 -7.81 -18.09
N ALA A 152 23.53 -7.50 -16.88
CA ALA A 152 22.57 -8.36 -16.17
C ALA A 152 21.20 -8.39 -16.88
N CYS A 153 20.75 -7.25 -17.40
CA CYS A 153 19.48 -7.12 -18.12
C CYS A 153 19.56 -7.51 -19.60
N SER A 154 20.74 -7.46 -20.20
CA SER A 154 20.99 -7.87 -21.59
C SER A 154 22.26 -8.72 -21.66
N PRO A 155 22.17 -10.02 -21.32
CA PRO A 155 23.31 -10.92 -21.28
C PRO A 155 24.08 -10.97 -22.61
N GLY A 156 25.38 -10.76 -22.52
CA GLY A 156 26.35 -10.85 -23.60
C GLY A 156 26.66 -9.54 -24.34
N LEU A 157 26.13 -8.42 -23.86
CA LEU A 157 26.44 -7.08 -24.38
C LEU A 157 27.95 -6.78 -24.38
N LEU A 158 28.66 -7.25 -23.35
CA LEU A 158 30.08 -6.96 -23.13
C LEU A 158 31.02 -8.13 -23.47
N CYS A 159 30.53 -9.22 -24.07
CA CYS A 159 31.34 -10.41 -24.42
C CYS A 159 32.64 -10.08 -25.16
N HIS A 160 32.57 -9.17 -26.13
CA HIS A 160 33.72 -8.76 -26.96
C HIS A 160 34.69 -7.78 -26.26
N ARG A 161 34.43 -7.41 -25.01
CA ARG A 161 35.24 -6.48 -24.20
C ARG A 161 35.85 -7.15 -22.97
N LEU A 162 35.81 -8.48 -22.90
CA LEU A 162 36.27 -9.22 -21.72
C LEU A 162 37.75 -8.96 -21.40
N GLU A 163 38.64 -8.96 -22.40
CA GLU A 163 40.08 -8.67 -22.22
C GLU A 163 40.32 -7.25 -21.69
N LEU A 164 39.57 -6.26 -22.19
CA LEU A 164 39.64 -4.88 -21.73
C LEU A 164 39.26 -4.78 -20.24
N ILE A 165 38.17 -5.45 -19.83
CA ILE A 165 37.69 -5.44 -18.45
C ILE A 165 38.66 -6.19 -17.53
N ASP A 166 39.23 -7.32 -17.98
CA ASP A 166 40.29 -8.04 -17.25
C ASP A 166 41.54 -7.17 -17.06
N GLY A 167 41.97 -6.45 -18.10
CA GLY A 167 43.07 -5.50 -18.02
C GLY A 167 42.80 -4.36 -17.02
N LEU A 168 41.57 -3.82 -16.98
CA LEU A 168 41.17 -2.82 -15.99
C LEU A 168 41.15 -3.40 -14.56
N ARG A 169 40.69 -4.65 -14.38
CA ARG A 169 40.73 -5.35 -13.08
C ARG A 169 42.16 -5.47 -12.55
N GLN A 170 43.09 -5.90 -13.41
CA GLN A 170 44.50 -6.12 -13.04
C GLN A 170 45.26 -4.82 -12.74
N GLN A 171 44.92 -3.73 -13.41
CA GLN A 171 45.56 -2.42 -13.20
C GLN A 171 45.04 -1.69 -11.95
N GLU A 172 43.83 -2.02 -11.49
CA GLU A 172 43.17 -1.32 -10.41
C GLU A 172 43.63 -1.82 -9.03
N THR A 173 44.21 -0.91 -8.23
CA THR A 173 44.73 -1.21 -6.88
C THR A 173 43.85 -0.71 -5.75
N SER A 174 42.75 -0.01 -6.07
CA SER A 174 41.83 0.56 -5.10
C SER A 174 40.62 -0.34 -4.82
N ARG A 175 39.68 0.13 -3.98
CA ARG A 175 38.41 -0.57 -3.70
C ARG A 175 37.54 -0.79 -4.95
N LEU A 176 37.81 -0.08 -6.05
CA LEU A 176 37.14 -0.27 -7.35
C LEU A 176 37.42 -1.64 -7.96
N HIS A 177 38.50 -2.31 -7.56
CA HIS A 177 38.81 -3.67 -7.97
C HIS A 177 37.61 -4.62 -7.78
N GLN A 178 36.83 -4.45 -6.70
CA GLN A 178 35.64 -5.27 -6.45
C GLN A 178 34.55 -5.10 -7.52
N ALA A 179 34.32 -3.87 -7.98
CA ALA A 179 33.33 -3.60 -9.03
C ALA A 179 33.77 -4.23 -10.36
N PHE A 180 35.05 -4.09 -10.73
CA PHE A 180 35.60 -4.71 -11.94
C PHE A 180 35.64 -6.24 -11.87
N ALA A 181 35.95 -6.82 -10.70
CA ALA A 181 35.91 -8.27 -10.51
C ALA A 181 34.48 -8.82 -10.66
N GLY A 182 33.48 -8.13 -10.10
CA GLY A 182 32.06 -8.47 -10.27
C GLY A 182 31.61 -8.37 -11.72
N LEU A 183 31.91 -7.26 -12.40
CA LEU A 183 31.59 -7.06 -13.82
C LEU A 183 32.26 -8.12 -14.70
N HIS A 184 33.57 -8.32 -14.55
CA HIS A 184 34.31 -9.32 -15.32
C HIS A 184 33.70 -10.73 -15.17
N THR A 185 33.35 -11.10 -13.95
CA THR A 185 32.78 -12.44 -13.67
C THR A 185 31.38 -12.59 -14.23
N LEU A 186 30.55 -11.54 -14.18
CA LEU A 186 29.23 -11.54 -14.80
C LEU A 186 29.31 -11.67 -16.33
N VAL A 187 30.17 -10.86 -16.97
CA VAL A 187 30.38 -10.90 -18.42
C VAL A 187 30.92 -12.27 -18.83
N LEU A 188 31.90 -12.81 -18.10
CA LEU A 188 32.43 -14.15 -18.36
C LEU A 188 31.35 -15.23 -18.25
N ARG A 189 30.50 -15.17 -17.22
CA ARG A 189 29.37 -16.09 -17.02
C ARG A 189 28.40 -16.04 -18.18
N ASN A 190 27.97 -14.84 -18.59
CA ASN A 190 27.03 -14.66 -19.68
C ASN A 190 27.62 -15.05 -21.04
N ALA A 191 28.90 -14.73 -21.27
CA ALA A 191 29.63 -15.14 -22.47
C ALA A 191 29.67 -16.65 -22.64
N VAL A 192 30.01 -17.37 -21.56
CA VAL A 192 30.01 -18.84 -21.56
C VAL A 192 28.59 -19.38 -21.75
N TYR A 193 27.59 -18.79 -21.11
CA TYR A 193 26.20 -19.18 -21.31
C TYR A 193 25.75 -19.01 -22.77
N GLN A 194 26.10 -17.91 -23.44
CA GLN A 194 25.81 -17.75 -24.87
C GLN A 194 26.47 -18.82 -25.73
N LEU A 195 27.75 -19.12 -25.48
CA LEU A 195 28.46 -20.20 -26.17
C LEU A 195 27.79 -21.57 -25.96
N THR A 196 27.16 -21.83 -24.80
CA THR A 196 26.45 -23.09 -24.57
C THR A 196 25.19 -23.24 -25.45
N GLN A 197 24.62 -22.14 -25.94
CA GLN A 197 23.45 -22.13 -26.81
C GLN A 197 23.81 -22.25 -28.30
N GLU A 198 25.05 -21.94 -28.68
CA GLU A 198 25.53 -22.00 -30.06
C GLU A 198 25.82 -23.44 -30.51
N THR A 199 25.19 -23.87 -31.59
CA THR A 199 25.40 -25.22 -32.15
C THR A 199 26.81 -25.35 -32.74
N GLY A 200 27.70 -26.08 -32.06
CA GLY A 200 29.07 -26.35 -32.51
C GLY A 200 30.16 -25.54 -31.80
N ALA A 201 29.80 -24.72 -30.80
CA ALA A 201 30.76 -24.05 -29.94
C ALA A 201 31.58 -25.07 -29.12
N GLY A 202 32.86 -24.75 -28.90
CA GLY A 202 33.82 -25.65 -28.27
C GLY A 202 35.05 -24.89 -27.74
N ALA A 203 36.13 -25.61 -27.43
CA ALA A 203 37.31 -25.03 -26.77
C ALA A 203 37.98 -23.88 -27.55
N GLU A 204 38.00 -23.94 -28.89
CA GLU A 204 38.57 -22.89 -29.74
C GLU A 204 37.77 -21.59 -29.70
N HIS A 205 36.44 -21.67 -29.64
CA HIS A 205 35.56 -20.50 -29.53
C HIS A 205 35.69 -19.84 -28.16
N LEU A 206 35.80 -20.66 -27.10
CA LEU A 206 36.10 -20.19 -25.75
C LEU A 206 37.46 -19.48 -25.67
N LYS A 207 38.49 -20.05 -26.30
CA LYS A 207 39.82 -19.44 -26.40
C LYS A 207 39.80 -18.13 -27.19
N ALA A 208 39.11 -18.09 -28.32
CA ALA A 208 38.96 -16.85 -29.12
C ALA A 208 38.26 -15.74 -28.33
N LEU A 209 37.29 -16.10 -27.47
CA LEU A 209 36.58 -15.17 -26.60
C LEU A 209 37.49 -14.60 -25.50
N LEU A 210 38.38 -15.43 -24.93
CA LEU A 210 39.32 -15.04 -23.88
C LEU A 210 40.55 -14.28 -24.42
N GLU A 211 41.01 -14.59 -25.63
CA GLU A 211 42.21 -13.97 -26.26
C GLU A 211 41.91 -12.68 -27.04
N GLY A 212 40.67 -12.19 -27.07
CA GLY A 212 40.30 -10.87 -27.63
C GLY A 212 40.58 -10.68 -29.13
N ASN A 213 41.00 -11.71 -29.86
CA ASN A 213 41.37 -11.60 -31.26
C ASN A 213 40.15 -11.73 -32.18
N THR A 214 39.32 -10.69 -32.27
CA THR A 214 38.57 -10.40 -33.50
C THR A 214 38.19 -8.92 -33.59
N SER A 215 38.91 -8.19 -34.43
CA SER A 215 38.42 -7.01 -35.14
C SER A 215 37.32 -7.36 -36.17
N VAL A 216 36.50 -8.37 -35.89
CA VAL A 216 35.46 -8.83 -36.80
C VAL A 216 34.18 -8.08 -36.46
N ALA A 217 34.02 -7.00 -37.22
CA ALA A 217 32.76 -6.47 -37.70
C ALA A 217 31.62 -6.34 -36.67
N TRP A 218 31.38 -5.11 -36.24
CA TRP A 218 30.05 -4.61 -35.89
C TRP A 218 29.01 -4.70 -37.04
N GLU A 219 29.35 -5.36 -38.15
CA GLU A 219 28.61 -5.32 -39.42
C GLU A 219 28.55 -6.71 -40.07
N SER A 220 28.00 -7.71 -39.38
CA SER A 220 27.26 -8.83 -40.02
C SER A 220 26.88 -9.88 -38.99
N ASP A 221 25.82 -9.61 -38.22
CA ASP A 221 24.81 -10.62 -37.88
C ASP A 221 23.58 -9.88 -37.38
N GLN A 222 22.81 -9.36 -38.34
CA GLN A 222 21.44 -8.90 -38.11
C GLN A 222 20.44 -10.07 -38.03
N ASP A 223 20.93 -11.33 -38.00
CA ASP A 223 20.11 -12.53 -38.14
C ASP A 223 20.43 -13.68 -37.16
N SER A 224 21.08 -13.42 -36.01
CA SER A 224 21.06 -14.38 -34.90
C SER A 224 19.73 -14.23 -34.14
N GLY A 225 18.78 -15.10 -34.51
CA GLY A 225 17.43 -15.29 -34.00
C GLY A 225 16.98 -14.46 -32.79
N MET A 226 15.93 -13.68 -33.00
CA MET A 226 14.96 -13.25 -31.98
C MET A 226 14.84 -14.30 -30.86
N LEU A 227 15.48 -14.07 -29.73
CA LEU A 227 15.12 -14.75 -28.50
C LEU A 227 13.74 -14.22 -28.13
N SER A 228 12.74 -15.09 -28.16
CA SER A 228 11.43 -14.73 -27.66
C SER A 228 11.59 -14.32 -26.20
N ASN A 229 11.03 -13.16 -25.81
CA ASN A 229 10.99 -12.59 -24.47
C ASN A 229 10.34 -13.48 -23.38
N LYS A 230 10.24 -14.80 -23.59
CA LYS A 230 9.69 -15.76 -22.62
C LYS A 230 10.72 -16.24 -21.60
N ASP A 231 12.03 -16.07 -21.86
CA ASP A 231 13.07 -16.70 -21.02
C ASP A 231 13.85 -15.72 -20.13
N SER A 232 13.45 -14.44 -20.03
CA SER A 232 14.12 -13.48 -19.13
C SER A 232 13.98 -13.85 -17.64
N GLY A 233 12.94 -14.63 -17.30
CA GLY A 233 12.76 -15.21 -15.96
C GLY A 233 13.66 -16.41 -15.65
N VAL A 234 14.34 -16.99 -16.64
CA VAL A 234 15.13 -18.24 -16.50
C VAL A 234 16.59 -17.96 -16.10
N LEU A 235 17.02 -16.70 -16.06
CA LEU A 235 18.42 -16.32 -15.82
C LEU A 235 18.77 -15.99 -14.36
N SER A 236 17.78 -15.91 -13.47
CA SER A 236 18.00 -15.45 -12.08
C SER A 236 18.80 -16.41 -11.20
N SER A 237 18.88 -17.70 -11.54
CA SER A 237 19.92 -18.61 -11.04
C SER A 237 19.84 -19.95 -11.78
N LEU A 238 20.92 -20.37 -12.45
CA LEU A 238 20.96 -21.67 -13.13
C LEU A 238 21.02 -22.86 -12.16
N ILE A 239 21.22 -22.59 -10.86
CA ILE A 239 21.50 -23.60 -9.82
C ILE A 239 20.27 -23.86 -8.93
N LEU A 240 19.22 -23.02 -9.00
CA LEU A 240 18.13 -23.05 -8.02
C LEU A 240 16.86 -23.80 -8.45
N GLU A 241 16.82 -24.40 -9.65
CA GLU A 241 15.68 -25.24 -10.07
C GLU A 241 15.96 -26.74 -9.95
N PRO A 242 15.01 -27.54 -9.44
CA PRO A 242 15.15 -28.99 -9.38
C PRO A 242 15.23 -29.53 -10.81
N MET A 243 16.40 -30.05 -11.18
CA MET A 243 16.62 -30.71 -12.47
C MET A 243 16.40 -29.82 -13.70
N GLY A 244 16.70 -28.51 -13.60
CA GLY A 244 17.05 -27.72 -14.77
C GLY A 244 18.36 -28.27 -15.36
N THR A 245 18.35 -28.75 -16.61
CA THR A 245 19.58 -29.22 -17.26
C THR A 245 20.48 -28.00 -17.46
N VAL A 246 21.49 -27.82 -16.59
CA VAL A 246 22.47 -26.74 -16.77
C VAL A 246 23.06 -26.91 -18.17
N PRO A 247 23.01 -25.89 -19.03
CA PRO A 247 23.51 -26.02 -20.38
C PRO A 247 25.03 -26.23 -20.31
N THR A 248 25.53 -27.26 -21.00
CA THR A 248 26.94 -27.66 -20.93
C THR A 248 27.67 -27.34 -22.22
N LEU A 249 28.82 -26.69 -22.09
CA LEU A 249 29.73 -26.46 -23.20
C LEU A 249 30.64 -27.68 -23.34
N HIS A 250 30.54 -28.39 -24.46
CA HIS A 250 31.39 -29.55 -24.75
C HIS A 250 32.81 -29.11 -25.12
N THR A 251 33.58 -28.70 -24.11
CA THR A 251 35.03 -28.48 -24.23
C THR A 251 35.78 -29.77 -23.91
N GLY A 252 36.79 -30.13 -24.71
CA GLY A 252 37.77 -31.14 -24.31
C GLY A 252 38.56 -30.73 -23.03
N PRO A 253 39.54 -31.53 -22.58
CA PRO A 253 40.32 -31.23 -21.36
C PRO A 253 41.21 -29.98 -21.45
N ASP A 254 41.35 -29.38 -22.63
CA ASP A 254 42.18 -28.20 -22.89
C ASP A 254 41.42 -26.89 -22.64
N CYS A 255 41.19 -26.57 -21.36
CA CYS A 255 40.69 -25.26 -20.90
C CYS A 255 41.73 -24.54 -20.01
N LYS A 256 42.98 -24.41 -20.48
CA LYS A 256 44.07 -23.83 -19.66
C LYS A 256 43.86 -22.36 -19.34
N GLU A 257 43.41 -21.57 -20.32
CA GLU A 257 43.19 -20.12 -20.17
C GLU A 257 42.06 -19.83 -19.20
N LEU A 258 40.89 -20.47 -19.38
CA LEU A 258 39.77 -20.34 -18.44
C LEU A 258 40.18 -20.74 -17.02
N ARG A 259 40.92 -21.85 -16.85
CA ARG A 259 41.44 -22.24 -15.53
C ARG A 259 42.37 -21.19 -14.91
N SER A 260 43.18 -20.52 -15.72
CA SER A 260 44.07 -19.44 -15.25
C SER A 260 43.26 -18.23 -14.79
N VAL A 261 42.24 -17.83 -15.55
CA VAL A 261 41.35 -16.71 -15.21
C VAL A 261 40.56 -17.01 -13.93
N LEU A 262 39.97 -18.20 -13.83
CA LEU A 262 39.26 -18.65 -12.63
C LEU A 262 40.17 -18.72 -11.41
N ALA A 263 41.41 -19.20 -11.56
CA ALA A 263 42.39 -19.24 -10.48
C ALA A 263 42.76 -17.83 -10.00
N SER A 264 43.01 -16.88 -10.91
CA SER A 264 43.27 -15.47 -10.57
C SER A 264 42.09 -14.84 -9.81
N LEU A 265 40.85 -15.03 -10.29
CA LEU A 265 39.66 -14.51 -9.60
C LEU A 265 39.47 -15.13 -8.19
N LEU A 266 39.73 -16.43 -8.05
CA LEU A 266 39.64 -17.11 -6.75
C LEU A 266 40.75 -16.67 -5.79
N GLU A 267 41.97 -16.46 -6.30
CA GLU A 267 43.07 -15.88 -5.53
C GLU A 267 42.73 -14.46 -5.09
N GLU A 268 42.16 -13.62 -5.96
CA GLU A 268 41.77 -12.24 -5.63
C GLU A 268 40.52 -12.14 -4.73
N SER A 269 39.74 -13.22 -4.62
CA SER A 269 38.44 -13.24 -3.93
C SER A 269 38.47 -12.77 -2.47
N PHE A 270 39.61 -12.87 -1.78
CA PHE A 270 39.74 -12.45 -0.39
C PHE A 270 39.94 -10.96 -0.17
N LEU A 271 40.26 -10.22 -1.23
CA LEU A 271 40.37 -8.77 -1.20
C LEU A 271 38.99 -8.10 -1.23
N LEU A 272 37.95 -8.88 -1.54
CA LEU A 272 36.58 -8.44 -1.71
C LEU A 272 35.83 -8.41 -0.37
N THR A 273 34.77 -7.59 -0.29
CA THR A 273 33.82 -7.68 0.83
C THR A 273 33.11 -9.04 0.86
N PRO A 274 32.63 -9.53 2.03
CA PRO A 274 31.95 -10.83 2.13
C PRO A 274 30.78 -11.00 1.16
N LEU A 275 29.99 -9.93 0.93
CA LEU A 275 28.86 -9.96 0.01
C LEU A 275 29.31 -10.11 -1.45
N SER A 276 30.29 -9.32 -1.89
CA SER A 276 30.84 -9.44 -3.24
C SER A 276 31.60 -10.74 -3.48
N GLN A 277 32.24 -11.27 -2.44
CA GLN A 277 32.88 -12.57 -2.51
C GLN A 277 31.84 -13.69 -2.66
N ALA A 278 30.70 -13.60 -1.96
CA ALA A 278 29.57 -14.51 -2.14
C ALA A 278 28.98 -14.43 -3.56
N GLU A 279 28.79 -13.21 -4.09
CA GLU A 279 28.34 -12.99 -5.49
C GLU A 279 29.32 -13.60 -6.50
N LEU A 280 30.62 -13.34 -6.32
CA LEU A 280 31.68 -13.93 -7.14
C LEU A 280 31.60 -15.46 -7.10
N LEU A 281 31.57 -16.07 -5.92
CA LEU A 281 31.50 -17.53 -5.75
C LEU A 281 30.24 -18.11 -6.40
N HIS A 282 29.09 -17.44 -6.28
CA HIS A 282 27.86 -17.85 -6.94
C HIS A 282 28.02 -17.91 -8.46
N ARG A 283 28.52 -16.84 -9.09
CA ARG A 283 28.72 -16.78 -10.55
C ARG A 283 29.79 -17.75 -11.04
N LEU A 284 30.87 -17.93 -10.27
CA LEU A 284 31.91 -18.92 -10.59
C LEU A 284 31.37 -20.36 -10.48
N THR A 285 30.44 -20.62 -9.55
CA THR A 285 29.76 -21.93 -9.44
C THR A 285 28.96 -22.22 -10.69
N GLU A 286 28.18 -21.25 -11.19
CA GLU A 286 27.43 -21.37 -12.45
C GLU A 286 28.37 -21.65 -13.64
N LEU A 287 29.47 -20.90 -13.73
CA LEU A 287 30.49 -21.06 -14.77
C LEU A 287 31.12 -22.45 -14.80
N VAL A 288 31.54 -22.98 -13.65
CA VAL A 288 32.14 -24.32 -13.57
C VAL A 288 31.11 -25.41 -13.84
N ALA A 289 29.85 -25.20 -13.45
CA ALA A 289 28.76 -26.12 -13.79
C ALA A 289 28.48 -26.17 -15.31
N MET A 290 28.60 -25.04 -16.02
CA MET A 290 28.42 -24.98 -17.48
C MET A 290 29.61 -25.56 -18.27
N VAL A 291 30.82 -25.58 -17.71
CA VAL A 291 32.04 -26.03 -18.42
C VAL A 291 32.63 -27.28 -17.74
N PRO A 292 32.18 -28.50 -18.11
CA PRO A 292 32.66 -29.74 -17.50
C PRO A 292 34.17 -30.01 -17.71
N GLY A 293 34.82 -29.31 -18.65
CA GLY A 293 36.28 -29.37 -18.85
C GLY A 293 37.10 -28.78 -17.69
N VAL A 294 36.48 -28.01 -16.79
CA VAL A 294 37.12 -27.47 -15.58
C VAL A 294 36.68 -28.28 -14.36
N PRO A 295 37.60 -28.97 -13.65
CA PRO A 295 37.20 -29.74 -12.48
C PRO A 295 36.81 -28.82 -11.31
N PRO A 296 35.74 -29.15 -10.54
CA PRO A 296 35.33 -28.39 -9.35
C PRO A 296 36.41 -28.29 -8.26
N SER A 297 37.46 -29.11 -8.32
CA SER A 297 38.61 -29.08 -7.41
C SER A 297 39.35 -27.74 -7.37
N ILE A 298 39.14 -26.85 -8.35
CA ILE A 298 39.66 -25.48 -8.34
C ILE A 298 39.20 -24.69 -7.11
N PHE A 299 38.03 -25.00 -6.55
CA PHE A 299 37.51 -24.35 -5.34
C PHE A 299 38.15 -24.87 -4.04
N LYS A 300 38.90 -25.99 -4.04
CA LYS A 300 39.41 -26.61 -2.80
C LYS A 300 40.26 -25.67 -1.95
N ALA A 301 41.13 -24.88 -2.58
CA ALA A 301 41.98 -23.92 -1.87
C ALA A 301 41.16 -22.85 -1.15
N GLN A 302 40.08 -22.39 -1.79
CA GLN A 302 39.18 -21.39 -1.21
C GLN A 302 38.23 -22.02 -0.17
N LEU A 303 37.80 -23.25 -0.39
CA LEU A 303 36.94 -23.99 0.53
C LEU A 303 37.56 -24.11 1.92
N LEU A 304 38.86 -24.41 2.02
CA LEU A 304 39.58 -24.47 3.31
C LEU A 304 39.47 -23.17 4.12
N ARG A 305 39.34 -22.02 3.43
CA ARG A 305 39.16 -20.71 4.06
C ARG A 305 37.70 -20.46 4.43
N LEU A 306 36.78 -20.80 3.52
CA LEU A 306 35.34 -20.61 3.71
C LEU A 306 34.78 -21.50 4.82
N LEU A 307 35.29 -22.71 4.98
CA LEU A 307 34.96 -23.61 6.09
C LEU A 307 35.20 -22.97 7.47
N GLY A 308 36.03 -21.91 7.53
CA GLY A 308 36.37 -21.09 8.69
C GLY A 308 35.44 -19.90 8.99
N THR A 309 34.49 -19.55 8.12
CA THR A 309 33.78 -18.24 8.16
C THR A 309 32.55 -18.17 9.08
N SER A 310 32.40 -17.07 9.82
CA SER A 310 31.17 -16.75 10.58
C SER A 310 30.19 -15.88 9.79
N GLU A 311 30.58 -15.38 8.63
CA GLU A 311 29.75 -14.54 7.77
C GLU A 311 28.68 -15.38 7.05
N VAL A 312 27.41 -15.02 7.26
CA VAL A 312 26.24 -15.78 6.75
C VAL A 312 26.29 -15.95 5.23
N CYS A 313 26.60 -14.88 4.48
CA CYS A 313 26.62 -14.90 3.01
C CYS A 313 27.67 -15.87 2.46
N LEU A 314 28.84 -15.93 3.09
CA LEU A 314 29.94 -16.82 2.69
C LEU A 314 29.67 -18.27 3.08
N PHE A 315 29.04 -18.48 4.24
CA PHE A 315 28.59 -19.80 4.66
C PHE A 315 27.54 -20.35 3.69
N HIS A 316 26.55 -19.53 3.33
CA HIS A 316 25.53 -19.89 2.34
C HIS A 316 26.14 -20.23 0.97
N SER A 317 27.15 -19.47 0.53
CA SER A 317 27.89 -19.77 -0.70
C SER A 317 28.60 -21.12 -0.65
N THR A 318 29.01 -21.57 0.54
CA THR A 318 29.60 -22.91 0.74
C THR A 318 28.54 -24.01 0.60
N LEU A 319 27.34 -23.79 1.13
CA LEU A 319 26.20 -24.71 0.95
C LEU A 319 25.74 -24.76 -0.51
N LEU A 320 25.80 -23.64 -1.22
CA LEU A 320 25.53 -23.60 -2.67
C LEU A 320 26.55 -24.43 -3.46
N LEU A 321 27.85 -24.27 -3.17
CA LEU A 321 28.91 -25.09 -3.76
C LEU A 321 28.67 -26.59 -3.47
N LYS A 322 28.18 -26.90 -2.27
CA LYS A 322 27.81 -28.27 -1.90
C LYS A 322 26.64 -28.79 -2.73
N CYS A 323 25.59 -27.99 -2.90
CA CYS A 323 24.43 -28.31 -3.73
C CYS A 323 24.83 -28.56 -5.19
N ALA A 324 25.72 -27.72 -5.74
CA ALA A 324 26.13 -27.82 -7.15
C ALA A 324 27.07 -29.00 -7.46
N PHE A 325 28.02 -29.31 -6.56
CA PHE A 325 29.13 -30.23 -6.87
C PHE A 325 29.20 -31.48 -5.99
N THR A 326 28.49 -31.51 -4.87
CA THR A 326 28.37 -32.64 -3.94
C THR A 326 29.69 -33.43 -3.75
N ASP A 327 29.75 -34.70 -4.16
CA ASP A 327 30.88 -35.63 -3.96
C ASP A 327 32.13 -35.26 -4.79
N SER A 328 31.98 -34.43 -5.82
CA SER A 328 33.12 -34.02 -6.66
C SER A 328 34.02 -32.99 -5.97
N LEU A 329 33.47 -32.25 -5.00
CA LEU A 329 34.19 -31.22 -4.24
C LEU A 329 34.32 -31.56 -2.76
N PHE A 330 33.26 -32.07 -2.12
CA PHE A 330 33.20 -32.32 -0.68
C PHE A 330 33.39 -33.80 -0.36
N SER A 331 34.13 -34.07 0.71
CA SER A 331 34.17 -35.40 1.34
C SER A 331 33.12 -35.51 2.46
N ALA A 332 32.78 -36.74 2.87
CA ALA A 332 31.90 -36.96 4.03
C ALA A 332 32.44 -36.34 5.33
N GLU A 333 33.77 -36.21 5.48
CA GLU A 333 34.38 -35.51 6.61
C GLU A 333 34.11 -34.00 6.57
N ASP A 334 34.15 -33.40 5.38
CA ASP A 334 33.83 -31.98 5.18
C ASP A 334 32.35 -31.70 5.46
N GLU A 335 31.45 -32.58 5.00
CA GLU A 335 30.01 -32.50 5.29
C GLU A 335 29.71 -32.55 6.78
N ALA A 336 30.29 -33.54 7.49
CA ALA A 336 30.15 -33.67 8.93
C ALA A 336 30.69 -32.44 9.67
N PHE A 337 31.80 -31.85 9.18
CA PHE A 337 32.35 -30.62 9.74
C PHE A 337 31.43 -29.41 9.53
N ILE A 338 30.84 -29.24 8.34
CA ILE A 338 29.89 -28.16 8.02
C ILE A 338 28.64 -28.28 8.88
N LEU A 339 28.07 -29.48 9.02
CA LEU A 339 26.91 -29.74 9.88
C LEU A 339 27.22 -29.44 11.35
N LYS A 340 28.38 -29.89 11.85
CA LYS A 340 28.81 -29.56 13.21
C LYS A 340 28.91 -28.05 13.41
N ARG A 341 29.40 -27.32 12.41
CA ARG A 341 29.53 -25.87 12.44
C ARG A 341 28.18 -25.17 12.44
N LEU A 342 27.23 -25.59 11.60
CA LEU A 342 25.85 -25.07 11.60
C LEU A 342 25.20 -25.21 12.98
N VAL A 343 25.37 -26.36 13.61
CA VAL A 343 24.84 -26.64 14.96
C VAL A 343 25.48 -25.73 16.02
N MET A 344 26.78 -25.46 15.93
CA MET A 344 27.44 -24.54 16.85
C MET A 344 27.04 -23.07 16.61
N LEU A 345 26.90 -22.66 15.35
CA LEU A 345 26.51 -21.29 15.00
C LEU A 345 25.08 -21.00 15.42
N SER A 346 24.15 -21.93 15.24
CA SER A 346 22.74 -21.78 15.67
C SER A 346 22.54 -21.68 17.20
N GLN A 347 23.61 -21.82 18.01
CA GLN A 347 23.59 -21.59 19.47
C GLN A 347 24.27 -20.30 19.90
N HIS A 348 24.93 -19.58 18.98
CA HIS A 348 25.78 -18.48 19.36
C HIS A 348 24.95 -17.29 19.90
N PRO A 349 25.21 -16.84 21.14
CA PRO A 349 24.31 -15.90 21.84
C PRO A 349 24.33 -14.47 21.27
N LEU A 350 25.33 -14.11 20.45
CA LEU A 350 25.40 -12.78 19.83
C LEU A 350 24.71 -12.71 18.46
N LEU A 351 24.19 -13.83 17.94
CA LEU A 351 23.50 -13.81 16.66
C LEU A 351 22.08 -13.27 16.82
N THR A 352 21.61 -12.63 15.75
CA THR A 352 20.21 -12.23 15.65
C THR A 352 19.31 -13.45 15.45
N THR A 353 18.02 -13.27 15.72
CA THR A 353 17.00 -14.30 15.50
C THR A 353 16.95 -14.73 14.04
N ALA A 354 17.06 -13.78 13.10
CA ALA A 354 17.04 -14.06 11.67
C ALA A 354 18.21 -14.97 11.25
N GLU A 355 19.42 -14.69 11.73
CA GLU A 355 20.60 -15.51 11.46
C GLU A 355 20.50 -16.90 12.09
N THR A 356 19.96 -16.97 13.31
CA THR A 356 19.74 -18.25 14.00
C THR A 356 18.74 -19.11 13.23
N LEU A 357 17.62 -18.53 12.79
CA LEU A 357 16.62 -19.23 11.99
C LEU A 357 17.18 -19.67 10.64
N PHE A 358 17.98 -18.81 9.98
CA PHE A 358 18.66 -19.16 8.73
C PHE A 358 19.56 -20.39 8.91
N TYR A 359 20.37 -20.45 9.97
CA TYR A 359 21.20 -21.63 10.23
C TYR A 359 20.38 -22.88 10.54
N MET A 360 19.26 -22.75 11.25
CA MET A 360 18.35 -23.89 11.50
C MET A 360 17.71 -24.40 10.21
N ASP A 361 17.30 -23.48 9.33
CA ASP A 361 16.75 -23.81 8.01
C ASP A 361 17.77 -24.52 7.13
N CYS A 362 19.04 -24.06 7.15
CA CYS A 362 20.15 -24.73 6.48
C CYS A 362 20.41 -26.16 6.99
N ILE A 363 20.10 -26.46 8.26
CA ILE A 363 20.22 -27.82 8.81
C ILE A 363 19.08 -28.71 8.30
N LEU A 364 17.84 -28.21 8.29
CA LEU A 364 16.67 -28.95 7.81
C LEU A 364 16.75 -29.23 6.30
N HIS A 365 17.30 -28.29 5.53
CA HIS A 365 17.42 -28.38 4.07
C HIS A 365 18.87 -28.60 3.60
N PHE A 366 19.67 -29.36 4.37
CA PHE A 366 21.08 -29.60 4.02
C PHE A 366 21.19 -30.36 2.68
N PRO A 367 22.02 -29.89 1.72
CA PRO A 367 22.13 -30.51 0.39
C PRO A 367 22.93 -31.83 0.43
N GLU A 368 22.24 -32.94 0.68
CA GLU A 368 22.78 -34.31 0.62
C GLU A 368 22.37 -35.05 -0.67
N ASN A 369 23.21 -35.99 -1.09
CA ASN A 369 22.92 -36.88 -2.22
C ASN A 369 21.88 -37.94 -1.80
N ARG A 370 20.59 -37.57 -1.84
CA ARG A 370 19.49 -38.51 -1.52
C ARG A 370 19.00 -39.27 -2.75
N PRO A 371 18.52 -40.52 -2.59
CA PRO A 371 17.85 -41.24 -3.67
C PRO A 371 16.55 -40.53 -4.09
N ILE A 372 16.29 -40.52 -5.40
CA ILE A 372 15.26 -39.76 -6.15
C ILE A 372 13.80 -40.03 -5.69
N SER A 373 13.57 -40.90 -4.71
CA SER A 373 12.23 -41.30 -4.25
C SER A 373 11.68 -40.52 -3.05
N CYS A 374 12.41 -39.53 -2.50
CA CYS A 374 11.87 -38.66 -1.44
C CYS A 374 11.10 -37.50 -2.08
N GLY A 375 9.80 -37.38 -1.77
CA GLY A 375 8.98 -36.27 -2.24
C GLY A 375 9.49 -34.93 -1.70
N GLU A 376 9.41 -33.88 -2.53
CA GLU A 376 9.97 -32.55 -2.27
C GLU A 376 9.35 -31.79 -1.07
N SER A 377 8.32 -32.36 -0.41
CA SER A 377 7.56 -31.69 0.65
C SER A 377 7.89 -32.15 2.07
N ASP A 378 8.68 -33.20 2.26
CA ASP A 378 8.98 -33.72 3.59
C ASP A 378 10.31 -33.16 4.10
N GLU A 379 10.23 -32.33 5.15
CA GLU A 379 11.38 -31.91 5.95
C GLU A 379 12.01 -33.17 6.57
N MET A 380 13.14 -33.63 6.03
CA MET A 380 13.85 -34.82 6.51
C MET A 380 15.27 -34.46 6.92
N LEU A 381 15.83 -35.11 7.93
CA LEU A 381 17.09 -34.68 8.51
C LEU A 381 18.31 -35.15 7.70
N PRO A 382 19.43 -34.42 7.79
CA PRO A 382 20.68 -34.85 7.19
C PRO A 382 21.15 -36.17 7.81
N VAL A 383 21.58 -37.15 7.01
CA VAL A 383 22.03 -38.48 7.47
C VAL A 383 23.18 -38.39 8.47
N LEU A 384 24.05 -37.39 8.31
CA LEU A 384 25.19 -37.16 9.21
C LEU A 384 24.82 -36.39 10.49
N LEU A 385 23.58 -35.91 10.62
CA LEU A 385 23.10 -35.24 11.83
C LEU A 385 22.79 -36.28 12.93
N THR A 386 23.81 -36.65 13.70
CA THR A 386 23.60 -37.57 14.82
C THR A 386 22.76 -36.94 15.95
N PRO A 387 21.96 -37.73 16.68
CA PRO A 387 21.20 -37.29 17.85
C PRO A 387 22.06 -36.59 18.92
N ARG A 388 23.31 -37.03 19.08
CA ARG A 388 24.31 -36.41 19.98
C ARG A 388 24.76 -35.02 19.52
N LEU A 389 24.73 -34.76 18.22
CA LEU A 389 25.01 -33.44 17.69
C LEU A 389 23.76 -32.54 17.83
N ALA A 390 22.59 -33.09 17.53
CA ALA A 390 21.31 -32.40 17.70
C ALA A 390 20.99 -32.05 19.16
N SER A 391 21.49 -32.82 20.14
CA SER A 391 21.28 -32.54 21.58
C SER A 391 21.82 -31.18 22.04
N ALA A 392 22.68 -30.53 21.26
CA ALA A 392 23.13 -29.17 21.56
C ALA A 392 22.05 -28.11 21.23
N LEU A 393 21.09 -28.44 20.35
CA LEU A 393 19.99 -27.57 19.90
C LEU A 393 18.67 -27.80 20.63
N VAL A 394 18.72 -28.37 21.84
CA VAL A 394 17.51 -28.66 22.62
C VAL A 394 16.73 -27.38 22.91
N PRO A 395 15.40 -27.35 22.66
CA PRO A 395 14.59 -26.16 22.89
C PRO A 395 14.50 -25.83 24.39
N THR A 396 14.67 -24.55 24.72
CA THR A 396 14.54 -24.03 26.09
C THR A 396 13.48 -22.93 26.15
N VAL A 397 12.83 -22.77 27.29
CA VAL A 397 11.76 -21.77 27.50
C VAL A 397 12.28 -20.32 27.33
N PHE A 398 13.59 -20.11 27.47
CA PHE A 398 14.23 -18.81 27.28
C PHE A 398 14.50 -18.46 25.82
N ASN A 399 14.28 -19.39 24.89
CA ASN A 399 14.43 -19.10 23.47
C ASN A 399 13.25 -18.29 22.95
N GLU A 400 13.52 -17.43 21.97
CA GLU A 400 12.46 -16.71 21.27
C GLU A 400 11.53 -17.70 20.57
N SER A 401 10.23 -17.41 20.56
CA SER A 401 9.15 -18.21 19.97
C SER A 401 9.50 -18.89 18.64
N SER A 402 10.05 -18.16 17.68
CA SER A 402 10.40 -18.66 16.34
C SER A 402 11.55 -19.68 16.40
N THR A 403 12.65 -19.32 17.06
CA THR A 403 13.83 -20.19 17.21
C THR A 403 13.53 -21.43 18.05
N MET A 404 12.67 -21.29 19.06
CA MET A 404 12.21 -22.40 19.87
C MET A 404 11.43 -23.40 19.02
N LEU A 405 10.46 -22.93 18.22
CA LEU A 405 9.69 -23.80 17.33
C LEU A 405 10.56 -24.52 16.31
N ALA A 406 11.53 -23.83 15.71
CA ALA A 406 12.48 -24.45 14.76
C ALA A 406 13.31 -25.56 15.44
N ARG A 407 13.80 -25.32 16.65
CA ARG A 407 14.52 -26.33 17.45
C ARG A 407 13.61 -27.49 17.87
N PHE A 408 12.38 -27.19 18.28
CA PHE A 408 11.39 -28.18 18.64
C PHE A 408 11.04 -29.09 17.45
N ASN A 409 10.83 -28.51 16.27
CA ASN A 409 10.59 -29.23 15.02
C ASN A 409 11.76 -30.18 14.69
N LEU A 410 12.99 -29.66 14.70
CA LEU A 410 14.19 -30.46 14.45
C LEU A 410 14.30 -31.64 15.41
N HIS A 411 14.05 -31.43 16.70
CA HIS A 411 14.10 -32.52 17.69
C HIS A 411 12.96 -33.53 17.53
N CYS A 412 11.76 -33.11 17.10
CA CYS A 412 10.70 -34.04 16.73
C CYS A 412 11.12 -34.96 15.57
N LEU A 413 11.77 -34.42 14.55
CA LEU A 413 12.29 -35.19 13.42
C LEU A 413 13.41 -36.15 13.84
N VAL A 414 14.33 -35.73 14.73
CA VAL A 414 15.45 -36.58 15.18
C VAL A 414 14.92 -37.84 15.86
N HIS A 415 13.90 -37.67 16.71
CA HIS A 415 13.29 -38.79 17.42
C HIS A 415 12.32 -39.62 16.56
N LEU A 416 11.85 -39.08 15.43
CA LEU A 416 11.08 -39.85 14.44
C LEU A 416 11.99 -40.87 13.71
N GLU A 417 13.18 -40.44 13.27
CA GLU A 417 14.13 -41.27 12.53
C GLU A 417 14.78 -42.37 13.41
N GLU A 418 14.92 -42.13 14.72
CA GLU A 418 15.42 -43.12 15.69
C GLU A 418 14.42 -44.25 16.02
N GLY A 419 13.14 -44.13 15.62
CA GLY A 419 12.08 -45.12 15.93
C GLY A 419 12.25 -46.51 15.28
N GLY A 420 13.38 -46.76 14.62
CA GLY A 420 13.81 -48.07 14.14
C GLY A 420 14.85 -48.71 15.06
N GLU A 421 14.39 -49.64 15.92
CA GLU A 421 15.17 -50.74 16.53
C GLU A 421 16.05 -50.48 17.80
N GLY A 422 15.65 -49.67 18.81
CA GLY A 422 16.47 -49.45 20.03
C GLY A 422 15.77 -49.17 21.37
N GLU A 423 15.03 -50.14 21.93
CA GLU A 423 14.08 -50.07 23.09
C GLU A 423 14.52 -49.51 24.48
N VAL A 424 15.55 -48.67 24.68
CA VAL A 424 15.87 -48.16 26.06
C VAL A 424 16.27 -46.68 26.17
N GLU A 425 16.82 -46.05 25.13
CA GLU A 425 17.13 -44.61 25.16
C GLU A 425 16.03 -43.72 24.53
N GLU A 426 15.12 -44.33 23.76
CA GLU A 426 14.02 -43.72 23.01
C GLU A 426 13.06 -42.88 23.89
N ASP A 427 12.84 -43.27 25.14
CA ASP A 427 11.85 -42.62 26.00
C ASP A 427 12.35 -41.28 26.60
N ARG A 428 13.67 -41.06 26.71
CA ARG A 428 14.22 -39.88 27.41
C ARG A 428 14.13 -38.59 26.60
N GLY A 429 14.32 -38.66 25.29
CA GLY A 429 14.25 -37.50 24.39
C GLY A 429 12.81 -37.01 24.19
N VAL A 430 11.90 -37.94 23.87
CA VAL A 430 10.47 -37.66 23.74
C VAL A 430 9.88 -37.17 25.07
N ALA A 431 10.28 -37.76 26.21
CA ALA A 431 9.87 -37.27 27.53
C ALA A 431 10.32 -35.82 27.75
N TYR A 432 11.53 -35.44 27.33
CA TYR A 432 11.98 -34.05 27.44
C TYR A 432 11.13 -33.09 26.59
N LEU A 433 10.83 -33.45 25.33
CA LEU A 433 9.98 -32.64 24.46
C LEU A 433 8.57 -32.48 25.03
N TYR A 434 8.02 -33.56 25.61
CA TYR A 434 6.75 -33.51 26.29
C TYR A 434 6.80 -32.61 27.53
N GLU A 435 7.80 -32.77 28.41
CA GLU A 435 7.98 -31.90 29.59
C GLU A 435 8.18 -30.42 29.19
N HIS A 436 8.87 -30.15 28.08
CA HIS A 436 9.00 -28.81 27.52
C HIS A 436 7.64 -28.25 27.08
N LEU A 437 6.84 -29.03 26.33
CA LEU A 437 5.49 -28.65 25.92
C LEU A 437 4.59 -28.36 27.13
N ILE A 438 4.69 -29.17 28.18
CA ILE A 438 3.95 -28.98 29.44
C ILE A 438 4.43 -27.73 30.18
N SER A 439 5.73 -27.43 30.16
CA SER A 439 6.27 -26.20 30.74
C SER A 439 5.71 -24.95 30.05
N LEU A 440 5.60 -24.97 28.70
CA LEU A 440 4.94 -23.90 27.95
C LEU A 440 3.45 -23.80 28.30
N MET A 441 2.77 -24.93 28.45
CA MET A 441 1.36 -24.97 28.85
C MET A 441 1.14 -24.30 30.22
N HIS A 442 2.02 -24.55 31.20
CA HIS A 442 1.92 -23.92 32.52
C HIS A 442 2.15 -22.40 32.46
N ILE A 443 2.94 -21.90 31.52
CA ILE A 443 3.09 -20.45 31.30
C ILE A 443 1.80 -19.87 30.71
N VAL A 444 1.19 -20.57 29.76
CA VAL A 444 -0.12 -20.19 29.19
C VAL A 444 -1.21 -20.19 30.27
N GLU A 445 -1.24 -21.20 31.14
CA GLU A 445 -2.18 -21.33 32.25
C GLU A 445 -2.07 -20.17 33.26
N ASN A 446 -0.89 -19.58 33.42
CA ASN A 446 -0.66 -18.44 34.30
C ASN A 446 -0.80 -17.07 33.61
N GLY A 447 -1.41 -17.00 32.43
CA GLY A 447 -1.66 -15.75 31.70
C GLY A 447 -0.48 -15.29 30.83
N GLY A 448 0.09 -16.21 30.06
CA GLY A 448 1.17 -15.92 29.12
C GLY A 448 0.81 -14.89 28.03
N SER A 449 1.83 -14.29 27.40
CA SER A 449 1.63 -13.36 26.28
C SER A 449 0.98 -14.06 25.09
N ARG A 450 0.32 -13.29 24.21
CA ARG A 450 -0.28 -13.81 22.97
C ARG A 450 0.71 -14.62 22.13
N GLU A 451 1.96 -14.19 22.09
CA GLU A 451 3.04 -14.89 21.38
C GLU A 451 3.29 -16.28 21.96
N ILE A 452 3.42 -16.42 23.29
CA ILE A 452 3.65 -17.71 23.95
C ILE A 452 2.45 -18.65 23.76
N ILE A 453 1.22 -18.13 23.78
CA ILE A 453 0.01 -18.91 23.49
C ILE A 453 0.11 -19.53 22.09
N VAL A 454 0.37 -18.71 21.07
CA VAL A 454 0.51 -19.19 19.68
C VAL A 454 1.64 -20.21 19.56
N THR A 455 2.77 -19.94 20.22
CA THR A 455 3.94 -20.82 20.26
C THR A 455 3.62 -22.17 20.88
N PHE A 456 2.89 -22.22 22.00
CA PHE A 456 2.44 -23.47 22.62
C PHE A 456 1.56 -24.29 21.67
N PHE A 457 0.56 -23.68 21.05
CA PHE A 457 -0.34 -24.40 20.14
C PHE A 457 0.37 -24.90 18.88
N ARG A 458 1.34 -24.13 18.35
CA ARG A 458 2.20 -24.59 17.24
C ARG A 458 3.11 -25.74 17.66
N ALA A 459 3.72 -25.67 18.85
CA ALA A 459 4.53 -26.77 19.39
C ALA A 459 3.69 -28.03 19.65
N ALA A 460 2.47 -27.88 20.17
CA ALA A 460 1.53 -28.98 20.35
C ALA A 460 1.16 -29.63 19.02
N PHE A 461 0.92 -28.81 17.98
CA PHE A 461 0.67 -29.30 16.63
C PHE A 461 1.87 -30.08 16.08
N LEU A 462 3.08 -29.53 16.15
CA LEU A 462 4.31 -30.21 15.69
C LEU A 462 4.53 -31.54 16.43
N PHE A 463 4.34 -31.54 17.75
CA PHE A 463 4.46 -32.76 18.56
C PHE A 463 3.46 -33.83 18.09
N LEU A 464 2.21 -33.46 17.85
CA LEU A 464 1.18 -34.38 17.35
C LEU A 464 1.47 -34.81 15.91
N PHE A 465 1.95 -33.90 15.06
CA PHE A 465 2.24 -34.18 13.66
C PHE A 465 3.25 -35.32 13.51
N TYR A 466 4.33 -35.32 14.30
CA TYR A 466 5.37 -36.35 14.23
C TYR A 466 5.17 -37.51 15.22
N LEU A 467 4.66 -37.25 16.43
CA LEU A 467 4.70 -38.22 17.54
C LEU A 467 3.31 -38.69 18.01
N TYR A 468 2.25 -38.55 17.20
CA TYR A 468 0.90 -38.99 17.61
C TYR A 468 0.81 -40.48 17.93
N HIS A 469 1.66 -41.32 17.30
CA HIS A 469 1.69 -42.77 17.50
C HIS A 469 1.92 -43.17 18.96
N ILE A 470 2.51 -42.26 19.76
CA ILE A 470 2.76 -42.48 21.18
C ILE A 470 1.51 -42.10 22.00
N GLU A 471 0.61 -43.08 22.16
CA GLU A 471 -0.74 -42.89 22.72
C GLU A 471 -0.77 -42.28 24.13
N HIS A 472 0.21 -42.57 24.98
CA HIS A 472 0.17 -42.09 26.37
C HIS A 472 0.41 -40.57 26.47
N TYR A 473 1.33 -40.02 25.66
CA TYR A 473 1.57 -38.57 25.60
C TYR A 473 0.42 -37.83 24.91
N SER A 474 -0.11 -38.37 23.81
CA SER A 474 -1.21 -37.74 23.07
C SER A 474 -2.52 -37.72 23.88
N ASN A 475 -2.82 -38.78 24.62
CA ASN A 475 -3.96 -38.82 25.55
C ASN A 475 -3.76 -37.88 26.75
N SER A 476 -2.56 -37.87 27.33
CA SER A 476 -2.24 -36.96 28.44
C SER A 476 -2.33 -35.48 28.02
N LEU A 477 -1.88 -35.15 26.81
CA LEU A 477 -2.02 -33.81 26.23
C LEU A 477 -3.48 -33.43 26.06
N MET A 478 -4.32 -34.32 25.53
CA MET A 478 -5.76 -34.09 25.38
C MET A 478 -6.43 -33.77 26.73
N GLU A 479 -6.15 -34.55 27.78
CA GLU A 479 -6.68 -34.28 29.12
C GLU A 479 -6.24 -32.92 29.68
N LYS A 480 -4.96 -32.58 29.47
CA LYS A 480 -4.40 -31.30 29.93
C LYS A 480 -4.95 -30.11 29.14
N LEU A 481 -5.14 -30.22 27.83
CA LEU A 481 -5.79 -29.20 27.00
C LEU A 481 -7.24 -28.95 27.42
N CYS A 482 -7.97 -30.02 27.76
CA CYS A 482 -9.34 -29.89 28.30
C CYS A 482 -9.36 -29.15 29.64
N LYS A 483 -8.39 -29.42 30.54
CA LYS A 483 -8.23 -28.68 31.79
C LYS A 483 -7.87 -27.22 31.53
N LEU A 484 -6.94 -26.96 30.61
CA LEU A 484 -6.52 -25.60 30.24
C LEU A 484 -7.70 -24.77 29.71
N TYR A 485 -8.55 -25.38 28.87
CA TYR A 485 -9.75 -24.73 28.35
C TYR A 485 -10.73 -24.29 29.45
N LEU A 486 -10.94 -25.12 30.48
CA LEU A 486 -11.82 -24.76 31.60
C LEU A 486 -11.29 -23.59 32.42
N HIS A 487 -9.96 -23.46 32.55
CA HIS A 487 -9.36 -22.32 33.24
C HIS A 487 -9.37 -21.06 32.37
N HIS A 488 -9.25 -21.20 31.05
CA HIS A 488 -9.18 -20.09 30.09
C HIS A 488 -10.04 -20.37 28.83
N THR A 489 -11.33 -20.02 28.91
CA THR A 489 -12.30 -20.27 27.83
C THR A 489 -11.98 -19.50 26.53
N GLN A 490 -11.24 -18.39 26.64
CA GLN A 490 -10.79 -17.56 25.52
C GLN A 490 -9.85 -18.29 24.55
N LEU A 491 -9.22 -19.40 24.98
CA LEU A 491 -8.35 -20.22 24.14
C LEU A 491 -9.11 -21.10 23.13
N GLY A 492 -10.45 -21.07 23.14
CA GLY A 492 -11.29 -21.88 22.25
C GLY A 492 -10.95 -21.82 20.76
N PRO A 493 -10.66 -20.65 20.15
CA PRO A 493 -10.24 -20.57 18.75
C PRO A 493 -8.95 -21.32 18.44
N HIS A 494 -7.99 -21.33 19.38
CA HIS A 494 -6.72 -22.03 19.19
C HIS A 494 -6.89 -23.55 19.27
N LEU A 495 -7.80 -24.03 20.13
CA LEU A 495 -8.17 -25.46 20.21
C LEU A 495 -8.93 -25.93 18.95
N ILE A 496 -9.84 -25.09 18.43
CA ILE A 496 -10.51 -25.37 17.15
C ILE A 496 -9.48 -25.44 16.04
N ASN A 497 -8.59 -24.46 15.93
CA ASN A 497 -7.54 -24.45 14.90
C ASN A 497 -6.60 -25.66 15.03
N LEU A 498 -6.23 -26.07 16.24
CA LEU A 498 -5.42 -27.27 16.46
C LEU A 498 -6.16 -28.54 15.99
N ALA A 499 -7.45 -28.67 16.31
CA ALA A 499 -8.26 -29.80 15.85
C ALA A 499 -8.40 -29.81 14.31
N ASP A 500 -8.64 -28.66 13.69
CA ASP A 500 -8.78 -28.53 12.23
C ASP A 500 -7.48 -28.89 11.51
N GLN A 501 -6.35 -28.29 11.92
CA GLN A 501 -5.06 -28.56 11.29
C GLN A 501 -4.60 -30.00 11.50
N THR A 502 -4.88 -30.61 12.65
CA THR A 502 -4.58 -32.04 12.87
C THR A 502 -5.47 -32.93 12.02
N GLN A 503 -6.74 -32.60 11.82
CA GLN A 503 -7.65 -33.37 10.97
C GLN A 503 -7.30 -33.25 9.48
N ASP A 504 -6.91 -32.06 9.01
CA ASP A 504 -6.50 -31.81 7.62
C ASP A 504 -5.20 -32.52 7.24
N ARG A 505 -4.20 -32.46 8.13
CA ARG A 505 -2.86 -33.02 7.88
C ARG A 505 -2.71 -34.48 8.30
N LEU A 506 -3.45 -34.94 9.31
CA LEU A 506 -3.44 -36.32 9.81
C LEU A 506 -4.82 -36.97 9.66
N SER A 507 -5.27 -37.17 8.41
CA SER A 507 -6.60 -37.74 8.13
C SER A 507 -6.83 -39.14 8.72
N GLU A 508 -5.76 -39.89 9.00
CA GLU A 508 -5.84 -41.23 9.62
C GLU A 508 -5.99 -41.19 11.15
N SER A 509 -5.67 -40.06 11.80
CA SER A 509 -5.67 -39.95 13.26
C SER A 509 -7.06 -39.63 13.81
N ARG A 510 -7.51 -40.42 14.80
CA ARG A 510 -8.74 -40.16 15.55
C ARG A 510 -8.56 -39.19 16.72
N TRP A 511 -7.36 -38.61 16.88
CA TRP A 511 -7.04 -37.75 18.03
C TRP A 511 -7.88 -36.46 18.05
N ALA A 512 -8.03 -35.78 16.91
CA ALA A 512 -8.84 -34.56 16.80
C ALA A 512 -10.30 -34.80 17.21
N LEU A 513 -10.88 -35.90 16.72
CA LEU A 513 -12.22 -36.35 17.11
C LEU A 513 -12.31 -36.68 18.60
N GLY A 514 -11.26 -37.30 19.16
CA GLY A 514 -11.12 -37.57 20.59
C GLY A 514 -11.14 -36.29 21.43
N LEU A 515 -10.35 -35.28 21.02
CA LEU A 515 -10.30 -33.97 21.68
C LEU A 515 -11.67 -33.27 21.64
N LEU A 516 -12.34 -33.24 20.49
CA LEU A 516 -13.66 -32.63 20.34
C LEU A 516 -14.72 -33.33 21.21
N LYS A 517 -14.69 -34.66 21.31
CA LYS A 517 -15.54 -35.44 22.23
C LYS A 517 -15.24 -35.13 23.69
N ALA A 518 -13.97 -35.02 24.06
CA ALA A 518 -13.55 -34.68 25.42
C ALA A 518 -13.98 -33.25 25.80
N LEU A 519 -13.81 -32.28 24.90
CA LEU A 519 -14.27 -30.90 25.07
C LEU A 519 -15.79 -30.83 25.20
N GLN A 520 -16.55 -31.58 24.38
CA GLN A 520 -18.01 -31.64 24.50
C GLN A 520 -18.43 -32.07 25.90
N LYS A 521 -17.85 -33.18 26.40
CA LYS A 521 -18.15 -33.71 27.73
C LYS A 521 -17.83 -32.69 28.82
N VAL A 522 -16.67 -32.04 28.74
CA VAL A 522 -16.22 -31.04 29.70
C VAL A 522 -17.13 -29.81 29.73
N ILE A 523 -17.62 -29.37 28.57
CA ILE A 523 -18.57 -28.25 28.47
C ILE A 523 -19.94 -28.63 29.05
N THR A 524 -20.43 -29.84 28.75
CA THR A 524 -21.76 -30.29 29.22
C THR A 524 -21.79 -30.58 30.71
N ASP A 525 -20.66 -31.01 31.28
CA ASP A 525 -20.51 -31.32 32.71
C ASP A 525 -20.19 -30.06 33.55
N ALA A 526 -19.90 -28.91 32.92
CA ALA A 526 -19.53 -27.69 33.61
C ALA A 526 -20.70 -27.12 34.45
N PRO A 527 -20.44 -26.66 35.71
CA PRO A 527 -21.48 -26.11 36.56
C PRO A 527 -21.97 -24.75 36.02
N LEU A 528 -23.17 -24.75 35.45
CA LEU A 528 -23.83 -23.58 34.85
C LEU A 528 -23.96 -22.35 35.79
N ALA A 529 -23.84 -22.53 37.10
CA ALA A 529 -23.91 -21.45 38.10
C ALA A 529 -22.63 -20.59 38.19
N GLN A 530 -21.52 -21.02 37.60
CA GLN A 530 -20.22 -20.35 37.66
C GLN A 530 -19.78 -19.74 36.32
N LEU A 531 -20.59 -19.89 35.26
CA LEU A 531 -20.23 -19.44 33.91
C LEU A 531 -20.54 -17.95 33.72
N THR A 532 -19.56 -17.21 33.18
CA THR A 532 -19.80 -15.84 32.72
C THR A 532 -20.40 -15.83 31.31
N LEU A 533 -20.97 -14.69 30.87
CA LEU A 533 -21.51 -14.54 29.52
C LEU A 533 -20.47 -14.77 28.42
N GLN A 534 -19.21 -14.40 28.69
CA GLN A 534 -18.10 -14.60 27.76
C GLN A 534 -17.72 -16.09 27.65
N ASP A 535 -17.76 -16.82 28.76
CA ASP A 535 -17.50 -18.28 28.77
C ASP A 535 -18.54 -19.02 27.94
N VAL A 536 -19.83 -18.64 28.08
CA VAL A 536 -20.92 -19.22 27.30
C VAL A 536 -20.72 -18.96 25.80
N HIS A 537 -20.28 -17.77 25.39
CA HIS A 537 -19.99 -17.48 23.98
C HIS A 537 -18.91 -18.41 23.41
N TRP A 538 -17.82 -18.63 24.14
CA TRP A 538 -16.75 -19.53 23.71
C TRP A 538 -17.17 -21.00 23.73
N HIS A 539 -17.93 -21.44 24.73
CA HIS A 539 -18.52 -22.78 24.77
C HIS A 539 -19.40 -23.04 23.54
N LEU A 540 -20.26 -22.08 23.18
CA LEU A 540 -21.11 -22.18 21.98
C LEU A 540 -20.29 -22.21 20.69
N LYS A 541 -19.18 -21.46 20.62
CA LYS A 541 -18.28 -21.51 19.45
C LYS A 541 -17.63 -22.89 19.29
N ILE A 542 -17.14 -23.50 20.36
CA ILE A 542 -16.58 -24.86 20.30
C ILE A 542 -17.67 -25.89 19.98
N LEU A 543 -18.84 -25.80 20.63
CA LEU A 543 -19.97 -26.69 20.35
C LEU A 543 -20.46 -26.57 18.89
N SER A 544 -20.37 -25.39 18.27
CA SER A 544 -20.71 -25.22 16.85
C SER A 544 -19.79 -26.01 15.94
N ARG A 545 -18.48 -26.07 16.25
CA ARG A 545 -17.50 -26.88 15.53
C ARG A 545 -17.68 -28.38 15.80
N ILE A 546 -17.95 -28.75 17.05
CA ILE A 546 -18.27 -30.15 17.44
C ILE A 546 -19.51 -30.66 16.70
N ALA A 547 -20.50 -29.79 16.47
CA ALA A 547 -21.73 -30.13 15.75
C ALA A 547 -21.54 -30.31 14.24
N GLU A 548 -20.37 -30.00 13.68
CA GLU A 548 -20.02 -30.32 12.28
C GLU A 548 -19.58 -31.78 12.13
N GLU A 549 -19.05 -32.39 13.20
CA GLU A 549 -18.54 -33.76 13.18
C GLU A 549 -19.67 -34.80 13.32
N GLY A 550 -19.98 -35.47 12.21
CA GLY A 550 -21.06 -36.46 12.13
C GLY A 550 -20.93 -37.68 13.07
N GLU A 551 -19.70 -38.00 13.50
CA GLU A 551 -19.41 -39.14 14.37
C GLU A 551 -19.62 -38.83 15.87
N ILE A 552 -19.86 -37.57 16.25
CA ILE A 552 -20.03 -37.16 17.65
C ILE A 552 -21.53 -37.14 18.02
N PRO A 553 -21.94 -37.85 19.09
CA PRO A 553 -23.32 -37.78 19.56
C PRO A 553 -23.64 -36.40 20.18
N GLN A 554 -24.70 -35.74 19.70
CA GLN A 554 -25.09 -34.39 20.13
C GLN A 554 -26.12 -34.24 21.28
N PRO A 555 -26.66 -35.29 21.96
CA PRO A 555 -27.61 -35.10 23.07
C PRO A 555 -27.09 -34.20 24.20
N GLY A 556 -25.79 -34.28 24.52
CA GLY A 556 -25.15 -33.42 25.51
C GLY A 556 -25.21 -31.93 25.12
N THR A 557 -24.89 -31.62 23.86
CA THR A 557 -24.97 -30.27 23.28
C THR A 557 -26.38 -29.70 23.42
N ILE A 558 -27.41 -30.48 23.12
CA ILE A 558 -28.81 -30.06 23.22
C ILE A 558 -29.23 -29.82 24.67
N HIS A 559 -28.86 -30.72 25.58
CA HIS A 559 -29.15 -30.54 27.00
C HIS A 559 -28.51 -29.25 27.53
N PHE A 560 -27.27 -28.98 27.14
CA PHE A 560 -26.58 -27.73 27.48
C PHE A 560 -27.31 -26.49 26.93
N LEU A 561 -27.68 -26.48 25.64
CA LEU A 561 -28.47 -25.39 25.03
C LEU A 561 -29.80 -25.17 25.74
N SER A 562 -30.56 -26.24 25.99
CA SER A 562 -31.83 -26.19 26.72
C SER A 562 -31.64 -25.63 28.12
N SER A 563 -30.57 -26.02 28.82
CA SER A 563 -30.27 -25.55 30.17
C SER A 563 -29.90 -24.05 30.24
N ILE A 564 -29.18 -23.53 29.25
CA ILE A 564 -28.85 -22.10 29.14
C ILE A 564 -30.12 -21.29 28.90
N ILE A 565 -30.97 -21.76 27.99
CA ILE A 565 -32.17 -21.05 27.54
C ILE A 565 -33.26 -21.07 28.62
N THR A 566 -33.48 -22.21 29.29
CA THR A 566 -34.56 -22.38 30.29
C THR A 566 -34.25 -21.77 31.65
N ARG A 567 -33.02 -21.90 32.18
CA ARG A 567 -32.63 -21.41 33.51
C ARG A 567 -32.34 -19.91 33.55
N SER A 568 -31.87 -19.34 32.43
CA SER A 568 -31.52 -17.92 32.32
C SER A 568 -32.67 -17.03 31.81
N SER A 569 -33.89 -17.57 31.83
CA SER A 569 -35.13 -16.99 31.30
C SER A 569 -35.56 -15.66 31.94
N SER A 570 -34.88 -15.18 32.99
CA SER A 570 -35.12 -13.84 33.56
C SER A 570 -34.13 -12.76 33.12
N SER A 571 -32.95 -13.09 32.58
CA SER A 571 -31.93 -12.06 32.24
C SER A 571 -31.41 -12.10 30.79
N LEU A 572 -31.18 -13.28 30.17
CA LEU A 572 -30.51 -13.36 28.86
C LEU A 572 -31.47 -13.28 27.67
N CYS A 573 -32.59 -14.00 27.73
CA CYS A 573 -33.66 -13.82 26.74
C CYS A 573 -34.28 -12.42 26.87
N ALA A 574 -34.27 -11.83 28.07
CA ALA A 574 -34.74 -10.46 28.30
C ALA A 574 -33.70 -9.38 27.90
N SER A 575 -32.39 -9.66 27.98
CA SER A 575 -31.34 -8.69 27.61
C SER A 575 -31.21 -8.48 26.10
N GLY A 576 -31.72 -9.41 25.28
CA GLY A 576 -31.73 -9.29 23.82
C GLY A 576 -30.32 -9.22 23.20
N ASP A 577 -29.33 -9.91 23.76
CA ASP A 577 -27.96 -9.88 23.23
C ASP A 577 -27.85 -10.66 21.92
N TRP A 578 -27.97 -9.94 20.81
CA TRP A 578 -27.90 -10.48 19.45
C TRP A 578 -26.71 -11.42 19.21
N ARG A 579 -25.52 -11.15 19.79
CA ARG A 579 -24.32 -11.98 19.58
C ARG A 579 -24.45 -13.37 20.18
N LEU A 580 -25.06 -13.45 21.37
CA LEU A 580 -25.33 -14.72 22.04
C LEU A 580 -26.42 -15.50 21.30
N GLY A 581 -27.49 -14.81 20.89
CA GLY A 581 -28.57 -15.40 20.09
C GLY A 581 -28.08 -16.00 18.79
N SER A 582 -27.26 -15.27 18.03
CA SER A 582 -26.63 -15.77 16.79
C SER A 582 -25.69 -16.95 17.07
N SER A 583 -24.95 -16.93 18.18
CA SER A 583 -24.08 -18.07 18.56
C SER A 583 -24.89 -19.34 18.83
N VAL A 584 -26.05 -19.24 19.49
CA VAL A 584 -26.97 -20.36 19.71
C VAL A 584 -27.58 -20.84 18.40
N LEU A 585 -28.06 -19.92 17.55
CA LEU A 585 -28.63 -20.24 16.24
C LEU A 585 -27.63 -20.93 15.32
N ARG A 586 -26.35 -20.54 15.38
CA ARG A 586 -25.27 -21.20 14.63
C ARG A 586 -25.09 -22.66 15.04
N VAL A 587 -25.13 -22.97 16.34
CA VAL A 587 -25.12 -24.36 16.82
C VAL A 587 -26.36 -25.10 16.33
N CYS A 588 -27.55 -24.51 16.47
CA CYS A 588 -28.80 -25.11 15.98
C CYS A 588 -28.74 -25.38 14.47
N ARG A 589 -28.19 -24.46 13.66
CA ARG A 589 -28.01 -24.64 12.21
C ARG A 589 -27.09 -25.82 11.88
N ARG A 590 -25.99 -26.00 12.62
CA ARG A 590 -25.10 -27.17 12.44
C ARG A 590 -25.81 -28.47 12.82
N LEU A 591 -26.57 -28.47 13.92
CA LEU A 591 -27.39 -29.62 14.33
C LEU A 591 -28.49 -29.98 13.32
N LEU A 592 -29.07 -28.98 12.64
CA LEU A 592 -30.05 -29.18 11.58
C LEU A 592 -29.50 -29.96 10.39
N VAL A 593 -28.22 -29.79 10.05
CA VAL A 593 -27.54 -30.50 8.94
C VAL A 593 -26.92 -31.84 9.41
N HIS A 594 -26.94 -32.12 10.72
CA HIS A 594 -26.20 -33.24 11.30
C HIS A 594 -26.77 -34.63 10.91
N PRO A 595 -25.92 -35.66 10.69
CA PRO A 595 -26.37 -37.01 10.35
C PRO A 595 -27.32 -37.66 11.36
N SER A 596 -27.26 -37.27 12.63
CA SER A 596 -28.12 -37.80 13.70
C SER A 596 -29.38 -36.97 13.99
N LEU A 597 -29.79 -36.08 13.07
CA LEU A 597 -30.99 -35.23 13.23
C LEU A 597 -32.25 -35.98 13.67
N ASP A 598 -32.46 -37.22 13.19
CA ASP A 598 -33.66 -38.02 13.46
C ASP A 598 -33.89 -38.25 14.97
N SER A 599 -32.80 -38.36 15.74
CA SER A 599 -32.81 -38.47 17.21
C SER A 599 -32.92 -37.14 17.96
N LEU A 600 -32.66 -36.03 17.28
CA LEU A 600 -32.51 -34.69 17.84
C LEU A 600 -33.68 -33.76 17.47
N LEU A 601 -34.59 -34.23 16.62
CA LEU A 601 -35.66 -33.43 16.02
C LEU A 601 -36.55 -32.78 17.07
N ILE A 602 -37.08 -33.56 18.02
CA ILE A 602 -38.01 -33.05 19.05
C ILE A 602 -37.29 -32.05 19.98
N PRO A 603 -36.15 -32.39 20.61
CA PRO A 603 -35.45 -31.45 21.48
C PRO A 603 -34.98 -30.17 20.79
N LEU A 604 -34.57 -30.25 19.51
CA LEU A 604 -34.16 -29.09 18.73
C LEU A 604 -35.34 -28.20 18.35
N ALA A 605 -36.49 -28.80 18.01
CA ALA A 605 -37.73 -28.08 17.74
C ALA A 605 -38.20 -27.30 18.98
N ASP A 606 -38.13 -27.90 20.18
CA ASP A 606 -38.49 -27.25 21.44
C ASP A 606 -37.61 -26.02 21.71
N ILE A 607 -36.29 -26.13 21.48
CA ILE A 607 -35.35 -25.02 21.63
C ILE A 607 -35.66 -23.87 20.66
N LEU A 608 -35.83 -24.18 19.37
CA LEU A 608 -36.12 -23.18 18.34
C LEU A 608 -37.47 -22.50 18.57
N GLN A 609 -38.49 -23.25 19.00
CA GLN A 609 -39.78 -22.71 19.36
C GLN A 609 -39.70 -21.79 20.58
N HIS A 610 -38.89 -22.14 21.58
CA HIS A 610 -38.69 -21.28 22.75
C HIS A 610 -38.01 -19.96 22.38
N LEU A 611 -36.96 -20.00 21.56
CA LEU A 611 -36.29 -18.79 21.07
C LEU A 611 -37.22 -17.90 20.22
N ALA A 612 -38.04 -18.51 19.35
CA ALA A 612 -39.02 -17.82 18.52
C ALA A 612 -40.11 -17.06 19.30
N CYS A 613 -40.44 -17.53 20.51
CA CYS A 613 -41.51 -17.00 21.34
C CYS A 613 -41.02 -16.05 22.45
N HIS A 614 -39.81 -16.24 22.97
CA HIS A 614 -39.37 -15.62 24.23
C HIS A 614 -38.08 -14.81 24.15
N TYR A 615 -37.34 -14.84 23.04
CA TYR A 615 -36.08 -14.08 22.92
C TYR A 615 -36.33 -12.58 22.70
N GLY A 616 -35.54 -11.68 23.30
CA GLY A 616 -35.81 -10.23 23.27
C GLY A 616 -35.52 -9.54 21.94
N ASP A 617 -34.64 -10.12 21.12
CA ASP A 617 -34.27 -9.59 19.80
C ASP A 617 -35.14 -10.18 18.68
N THR A 618 -35.67 -9.32 17.81
CA THR A 618 -36.60 -9.71 16.73
C THR A 618 -35.93 -10.52 15.62
N ASP A 619 -34.66 -10.22 15.32
CA ASP A 619 -33.90 -10.92 14.28
C ASP A 619 -33.68 -12.38 14.66
N ILE A 620 -33.29 -12.62 15.91
CA ILE A 620 -33.11 -13.97 16.47
C ILE A 620 -34.45 -14.72 16.52
N GLN A 621 -35.57 -14.06 16.87
CA GLN A 621 -36.89 -14.68 16.85
C GLN A 621 -37.28 -15.16 15.45
N ASP A 622 -37.11 -14.30 14.44
CA ASP A 622 -37.53 -14.61 13.06
C ASP A 622 -36.65 -15.70 12.43
N HIS A 623 -35.34 -15.68 12.68
CA HIS A 623 -34.44 -16.77 12.29
C HIS A 623 -34.80 -18.10 13.00
N SER A 624 -35.14 -18.05 14.29
CA SER A 624 -35.60 -19.23 15.02
C SER A 624 -36.89 -19.81 14.42
N ARG A 625 -37.85 -18.94 14.05
CA ARG A 625 -39.10 -19.34 13.36
C ARG A 625 -38.83 -19.95 12.00
N LEU A 626 -37.90 -19.37 11.24
CA LEU A 626 -37.49 -19.90 9.94
C LEU A 626 -36.90 -21.30 10.11
N TYR A 627 -35.92 -21.47 11.00
CA TYR A 627 -35.29 -22.77 11.27
C TYR A 627 -36.30 -23.81 11.78
N TYR A 628 -37.22 -23.42 12.67
CA TYR A 628 -38.31 -24.29 13.12
C TYR A 628 -39.24 -24.71 11.96
N THR A 629 -39.57 -23.78 11.07
CA THR A 629 -40.39 -24.05 9.89
C THR A 629 -39.67 -24.99 8.92
N LEU A 630 -38.37 -24.77 8.67
CA LEU A 630 -37.57 -25.65 7.81
C LEU A 630 -37.48 -27.07 8.40
N LEU A 631 -37.25 -27.19 9.70
CA LEU A 631 -37.20 -28.49 10.40
C LEU A 631 -38.50 -29.28 10.31
N THR A 632 -39.65 -28.59 10.34
CA THR A 632 -40.98 -29.24 10.33
C THR A 632 -41.54 -29.50 8.93
N THR A 633 -41.06 -28.79 7.90
CA THR A 633 -41.64 -28.83 6.54
C THR A 633 -40.77 -29.53 5.50
N LEU A 634 -39.45 -29.58 5.68
CA LEU A 634 -38.52 -30.14 4.69
C LEU A 634 -38.04 -31.53 5.07
N SER A 635 -37.72 -32.34 4.05
CA SER A 635 -36.96 -33.58 4.26
C SER A 635 -35.50 -33.26 4.56
N LYS A 636 -34.82 -34.14 5.31
CA LYS A 636 -33.41 -33.99 5.71
C LYS A 636 -32.47 -33.64 4.55
N GLU A 637 -32.61 -34.31 3.41
CA GLU A 637 -31.82 -34.08 2.20
C GLU A 637 -32.03 -32.66 1.64
N LYS A 638 -33.29 -32.22 1.54
CA LYS A 638 -33.64 -30.87 1.07
C LYS A 638 -33.21 -29.80 2.05
N LEU A 639 -33.29 -30.08 3.35
CA LEU A 639 -32.86 -29.19 4.41
C LEU A 639 -31.33 -29.00 4.37
N ALA A 640 -30.57 -30.08 4.20
CA ALA A 640 -29.12 -30.00 4.03
C ALA A 640 -28.75 -29.22 2.75
N GLU A 641 -29.43 -29.45 1.64
CA GLU A 641 -29.21 -28.72 0.37
C GLU A 641 -29.49 -27.21 0.52
N VAL A 642 -30.63 -26.84 1.11
CA VAL A 642 -31.04 -25.43 1.34
C VAL A 642 -30.05 -24.71 2.27
N LEU A 643 -29.50 -25.41 3.26
CA LEU A 643 -28.55 -24.84 4.22
C LEU A 643 -27.08 -24.87 3.74
N ALA A 644 -26.73 -25.74 2.79
CA ALA A 644 -25.38 -25.90 2.23
C ALA A 644 -25.08 -24.98 1.02
N GLN A 645 -26.09 -24.51 0.29
CA GLN A 645 -25.97 -23.66 -0.91
C GLN A 645 -25.38 -22.23 -0.69
N GLY A 646 -24.68 -21.99 0.42
CA GLY A 646 -24.02 -20.72 0.73
C GLY A 646 -22.52 -20.66 0.41
N ALA A 647 -21.88 -21.74 -0.06
CA ALA A 647 -20.41 -21.83 -0.17
C ALA A 647 -19.85 -22.36 -1.50
N VAL A 648 -20.67 -22.66 -2.51
CA VAL A 648 -20.19 -23.27 -3.76
C VAL A 648 -20.72 -22.51 -4.99
N GLU A 649 -19.79 -22.21 -5.90
CA GLU A 649 -19.90 -21.66 -7.27
C GLU A 649 -19.81 -20.13 -7.48
N GLU A 650 -18.57 -19.66 -7.61
CA GLU A 650 -18.21 -18.64 -8.59
C GLU A 650 -18.67 -19.10 -9.99
N GLY A 651 -19.51 -18.31 -10.67
CA GLY A 651 -19.67 -18.42 -12.13
C GLY A 651 -21.08 -18.54 -12.71
N ARG A 652 -22.15 -18.65 -11.91
CA ARG A 652 -23.53 -18.64 -12.46
C ARG A 652 -24.42 -17.67 -11.72
N GLN A 653 -24.56 -16.46 -12.27
CA GLN A 653 -25.60 -15.49 -11.90
C GLN A 653 -26.99 -16.07 -12.20
N VAL A 654 -27.50 -16.90 -11.29
CA VAL A 654 -28.93 -17.24 -11.23
C VAL A 654 -29.53 -16.35 -10.16
N LYS A 655 -30.55 -15.57 -10.55
CA LYS A 655 -31.41 -14.77 -9.66
C LYS A 655 -31.97 -15.65 -8.52
N LYS A 656 -31.22 -15.78 -7.42
CA LYS A 656 -31.66 -16.46 -6.19
C LYS A 656 -31.50 -15.48 -5.04
N ARG A 657 -32.52 -14.64 -4.85
CA ARG A 657 -32.76 -13.96 -3.58
C ARG A 657 -33.32 -15.00 -2.61
N SER A 658 -32.43 -15.75 -1.96
CA SER A 658 -32.79 -16.62 -0.85
C SER A 658 -32.36 -15.99 0.46
N LEU A 659 -33.28 -15.93 1.42
CA LEU A 659 -33.12 -15.41 2.77
C LEU A 659 -32.07 -16.17 3.62
N SER A 660 -31.34 -17.11 3.04
CA SER A 660 -30.25 -17.89 3.66
C SER A 660 -28.88 -17.22 3.60
N CYS A 661 -28.75 -16.07 2.92
CA CYS A 661 -27.48 -15.36 2.83
C CYS A 661 -27.05 -14.65 4.11
N ILE A 662 -27.88 -14.58 5.17
CA ILE A 662 -27.62 -13.76 6.37
C ILE A 662 -26.49 -14.32 7.29
N GLU A 663 -25.90 -15.49 7.01
CA GLU A 663 -24.76 -16.00 7.80
C GLU A 663 -23.67 -16.75 6.98
N GLY A 664 -23.64 -16.61 5.65
CA GLY A 664 -22.59 -17.22 4.81
C GLY A 664 -21.48 -16.24 4.44
N GLU A 665 -20.27 -16.69 4.10
CA GLU A 665 -19.17 -15.83 3.63
C GLU A 665 -19.56 -14.91 2.46
N GLY A 666 -20.59 -15.24 1.69
CA GLY A 666 -21.21 -14.34 0.71
C GLY A 666 -21.74 -13.01 1.26
N LEU A 667 -22.03 -12.90 2.57
CA LEU A 667 -22.33 -11.62 3.24
C LEU A 667 -21.15 -10.69 3.28
N THR A 668 -19.90 -11.18 3.27
CA THR A 668 -18.76 -10.26 3.21
C THR A 668 -18.88 -9.41 1.95
N SER A 669 -19.25 -9.98 0.81
CA SER A 669 -19.46 -9.21 -0.44
C SER A 669 -20.67 -8.27 -0.43
N MET A 670 -21.71 -8.54 0.38
CA MET A 670 -22.92 -7.71 0.49
C MET A 670 -22.85 -6.66 1.62
N LEU A 671 -22.09 -6.92 2.69
CA LEU A 671 -21.79 -5.98 3.77
C LEU A 671 -20.55 -5.13 3.48
N THR A 672 -19.67 -5.58 2.59
CA THR A 672 -18.58 -4.73 2.10
C THR A 672 -19.13 -3.73 1.11
N ILE A 673 -18.79 -2.48 1.35
CA ILE A 673 -19.07 -1.41 0.41
C ILE A 673 -18.12 -1.59 -0.77
N GLN A 674 -18.66 -1.91 -1.93
CA GLN A 674 -17.87 -2.19 -3.13
C GLN A 674 -17.40 -0.87 -3.76
N GLN A 675 -16.12 -0.77 -4.11
CA GLN A 675 -15.60 0.43 -4.75
C GLN A 675 -15.92 0.44 -6.25
N THR A 676 -16.48 1.54 -6.75
CA THR A 676 -16.68 1.73 -8.18
C THR A 676 -15.37 2.14 -8.87
N GLU A 677 -15.02 1.51 -9.99
CA GLU A 677 -13.86 1.91 -10.81
C GLU A 677 -14.03 3.25 -11.51
N LYS A 678 -15.29 3.65 -11.79
CA LYS A 678 -15.64 4.89 -12.49
C LYS A 678 -16.69 5.66 -11.71
N VAL A 679 -16.64 6.99 -11.84
CA VAL A 679 -17.62 7.90 -11.22
C VAL A 679 -19.01 7.67 -11.82
N VAL A 680 -19.99 7.42 -10.97
CA VAL A 680 -21.36 7.07 -11.40
C VAL A 680 -22.26 8.31 -11.59
N PHE A 681 -22.10 9.31 -10.73
CA PHE A 681 -22.85 10.55 -10.77
C PHE A 681 -21.95 11.71 -10.31
N LYS A 682 -22.35 12.94 -10.61
CA LYS A 682 -21.61 14.16 -10.22
C LYS A 682 -22.56 15.25 -9.73
N LEU A 683 -22.00 16.15 -8.94
CA LEU A 683 -22.68 17.38 -8.50
C LEU A 683 -22.35 18.50 -9.50
N VAL A 684 -23.37 19.10 -10.08
CA VAL A 684 -23.24 20.24 -11.01
C VAL A 684 -23.80 21.48 -10.35
N ALA A 685 -23.01 22.55 -10.25
CA ALA A 685 -23.45 23.80 -9.66
C ALA A 685 -24.66 24.38 -10.44
N VAL A 686 -25.67 24.82 -9.71
CA VAL A 686 -26.81 25.54 -10.26
C VAL A 686 -26.56 27.02 -9.99
N GLU A 687 -26.42 27.83 -11.04
CA GLU A 687 -26.33 29.28 -10.86
C GLU A 687 -27.65 29.79 -10.25
N PRO A 688 -27.59 30.60 -9.17
CA PRO A 688 -28.80 31.18 -8.60
C PRO A 688 -29.42 32.16 -9.60
N ASP A 689 -30.69 31.98 -9.95
CA ASP A 689 -31.47 32.95 -10.72
C ASP A 689 -31.67 34.23 -9.87
N LEU A 690 -30.74 35.18 -10.00
CA LEU A 690 -30.72 36.46 -9.27
C LEU A 690 -31.79 37.45 -9.75
N LYS A 691 -32.95 36.99 -10.24
CA LYS A 691 -34.01 37.85 -10.80
C LYS A 691 -35.28 37.98 -9.94
N GLU A 692 -35.43 37.25 -8.85
CA GLU A 692 -36.74 37.16 -8.15
C GLU A 692 -36.92 38.00 -6.87
N GLU A 693 -35.93 38.75 -6.37
CA GLU A 693 -36.10 39.51 -5.10
C GLU A 693 -36.23 41.04 -5.22
N THR A 694 -36.38 41.62 -6.42
CA THR A 694 -36.53 43.09 -6.58
C THR A 694 -37.93 43.56 -6.99
N SER A 695 -38.98 42.80 -6.70
CA SER A 695 -40.36 43.20 -6.95
C SER A 695 -41.18 43.35 -5.67
N GLN A 696 -40.75 44.21 -4.73
CA GLN A 696 -41.61 44.85 -3.73
C GLN A 696 -40.84 45.88 -2.86
N GLU A 697 -40.34 46.96 -3.46
CA GLU A 697 -40.11 48.20 -2.69
C GLU A 697 -40.97 49.33 -3.29
N SER A 698 -42.10 49.54 -2.64
CA SER A 698 -43.03 50.64 -2.87
C SER A 698 -42.36 51.98 -2.61
N ARG A 699 -42.50 52.90 -3.57
CA ARG A 699 -42.24 54.35 -3.48
C ARG A 699 -42.55 54.90 -2.07
N ALA A 700 -41.53 55.32 -1.34
CA ALA A 700 -41.63 56.27 -0.24
C ALA A 700 -41.02 57.62 -0.65
N PRO A 701 -41.53 58.76 -0.15
CA PRO A 701 -41.11 60.09 -0.60
C PRO A 701 -39.74 60.47 -0.03
N ILE A 702 -38.97 61.18 -0.85
CA ILE A 702 -37.70 61.83 -0.52
C ILE A 702 -37.91 62.82 0.65
N PRO A 703 -37.16 62.73 1.77
CA PRO A 703 -36.94 63.87 2.64
C PRO A 703 -35.74 64.66 2.11
N ASN A 704 -35.93 65.97 2.07
CA ASN A 704 -34.95 66.96 1.63
C ASN A 704 -33.62 66.84 2.38
N GLU A 705 -32.55 67.16 1.64
CA GLU A 705 -31.19 67.46 2.10
C GLU A 705 -31.19 68.12 3.49
N ALA A 706 -30.72 67.38 4.49
CA ALA A 706 -30.32 67.91 5.78
C ALA A 706 -28.88 67.47 6.03
N GLU A 707 -28.04 68.46 6.35
CA GLU A 707 -26.62 68.34 6.67
C GLU A 707 -26.35 67.10 7.55
N THR A 708 -25.52 66.20 7.05
CA THR A 708 -25.12 64.95 7.69
C THR A 708 -24.47 65.21 9.04
N CYS A 709 -25.18 64.87 10.13
CA CYS A 709 -24.61 64.87 11.47
C CYS A 709 -23.85 63.56 11.69
N LEU A 710 -22.53 63.64 11.94
CA LEU A 710 -21.65 62.48 12.22
C LEU A 710 -22.23 61.53 13.30
N GLU A 711 -23.03 62.05 14.24
CA GLU A 711 -23.67 61.27 15.30
C GLU A 711 -24.66 60.21 14.76
N GLN A 712 -25.39 60.49 13.68
CA GLN A 712 -26.36 59.54 13.09
C GLN A 712 -25.67 58.36 12.38
N VAL A 713 -24.52 58.63 11.75
CA VAL A 713 -23.69 57.61 11.07
C VAL A 713 -23.10 56.62 12.08
N HIS A 714 -22.50 57.12 13.16
CA HIS A 714 -21.96 56.26 14.23
C HIS A 714 -23.04 55.42 14.92
N THR A 715 -24.24 55.96 15.10
CA THR A 715 -25.37 55.23 15.69
C THR A 715 -25.81 54.06 14.80
N THR A 716 -25.77 54.25 13.47
CA THR A 716 -26.13 53.23 12.47
C THR A 716 -25.10 52.10 12.41
N VAL A 717 -23.81 52.43 12.44
CA VAL A 717 -22.71 51.42 12.50
C VAL A 717 -22.77 50.61 13.79
N ALA A 718 -23.02 51.25 14.94
CA ALA A 718 -23.17 50.58 16.23
C ALA A 718 -24.37 49.62 16.26
N ALA A 719 -25.52 50.04 15.71
CA ALA A 719 -26.70 49.20 15.59
C ALA A 719 -26.46 47.98 14.68
N TYR A 720 -25.71 48.15 13.58
CA TYR A 720 -25.32 47.05 12.70
C TYR A 720 -24.41 46.04 13.41
N ARG A 721 -23.34 46.51 14.09
CA ARG A 721 -22.39 45.65 14.80
C ARG A 721 -23.03 44.86 15.94
N ALA A 722 -24.05 45.41 16.59
CA ALA A 722 -24.79 44.72 17.65
C ALA A 722 -25.41 43.39 17.18
N GLN A 723 -25.75 43.25 15.89
CA GLN A 723 -26.33 42.02 15.34
C GLN A 723 -25.35 40.83 15.36
N PHE A 724 -24.04 41.08 15.26
CA PHE A 724 -22.99 40.05 15.31
C PHE A 724 -22.67 39.54 16.72
N SER A 725 -23.41 39.98 17.74
CA SER A 725 -23.36 39.39 19.08
C SER A 725 -24.00 37.99 19.10
N ASN A 726 -24.86 37.67 18.13
CA ASN A 726 -25.34 36.31 17.90
C ASN A 726 -24.37 35.57 16.94
N PRO A 727 -23.73 34.47 17.37
CA PRO A 727 -22.77 33.74 16.53
C PRO A 727 -23.38 33.09 15.27
N ASP A 728 -24.69 32.83 15.25
CA ASP A 728 -25.39 32.26 14.08
C ASP A 728 -25.85 33.34 13.06
N PHE A 729 -25.63 34.63 13.34
CA PHE A 729 -26.06 35.71 12.44
C PHE A 729 -25.13 35.81 11.21
N ALA A 730 -25.72 35.65 10.02
CA ALA A 730 -25.05 35.80 8.73
C ALA A 730 -23.77 34.96 8.55
N SER A 731 -23.66 33.82 9.26
CA SER A 731 -22.48 32.95 9.27
C SER A 731 -22.60 31.71 8.36
N GLU A 732 -23.73 31.54 7.66
CA GLU A 732 -24.01 30.36 6.80
C GLU A 732 -24.09 30.76 5.32
N LEU A 733 -23.30 30.09 4.48
CA LEU A 733 -23.28 30.19 3.02
C LEU A 733 -23.97 28.96 2.41
N THR A 734 -25.02 29.16 1.60
CA THR A 734 -25.73 28.05 0.95
C THR A 734 -25.38 27.95 -0.54
N LEU A 735 -24.76 26.84 -0.96
CA LEU A 735 -24.48 26.54 -2.36
C LEU A 735 -25.45 25.48 -2.90
N THR A 736 -25.95 25.67 -4.11
CA THR A 736 -27.00 24.80 -4.69
C THR A 736 -26.43 23.98 -5.85
N TYR A 737 -26.57 22.65 -5.76
CA TYR A 737 -26.04 21.70 -6.74
C TYR A 737 -27.14 20.76 -7.23
N ARG A 738 -26.99 20.24 -8.44
CA ARG A 738 -27.86 19.21 -9.03
C ARG A 738 -27.08 17.90 -9.16
N LEU A 739 -27.68 16.80 -8.71
CA LEU A 739 -27.08 15.46 -8.80
C LEU A 739 -27.43 14.82 -10.15
N VAL A 740 -26.44 14.60 -11.01
CA VAL A 740 -26.65 14.12 -12.39
C VAL A 740 -25.82 12.86 -12.65
N HIS A 741 -26.39 11.88 -13.35
CA HIS A 741 -25.64 10.71 -13.82
C HIS A 741 -24.53 11.12 -14.80
N VAL A 742 -23.41 10.40 -14.77
CA VAL A 742 -22.38 10.55 -15.81
C VAL A 742 -22.85 9.82 -17.08
N GLU A 743 -22.59 10.40 -18.26
CA GLU A 743 -23.14 9.95 -19.56
C GLU A 743 -22.73 8.52 -19.94
N VAL A 744 -21.64 7.99 -19.36
CA VAL A 744 -21.10 6.65 -19.63
C VAL A 744 -21.09 5.83 -18.34
N CYS A 745 -22.26 5.41 -17.88
CA CYS A 745 -22.37 4.44 -16.77
C CYS A 745 -23.10 3.18 -17.20
N ASP A 746 -22.65 2.06 -16.64
CA ASP A 746 -23.27 0.75 -16.75
C ASP A 746 -24.75 0.79 -16.31
N SER A 747 -25.60 0.05 -17.04
CA SER A 747 -27.04 -0.10 -16.82
C SER A 747 -27.43 -0.47 -15.38
N ARG A 748 -26.56 -1.18 -14.67
CA ARG A 748 -26.71 -1.51 -13.24
C ARG A 748 -26.87 -0.29 -12.33
N PHE A 749 -26.43 0.89 -12.77
CA PHE A 749 -26.47 2.13 -12.00
C PHE A 749 -27.59 3.08 -12.43
N ASP A 750 -28.55 2.61 -13.21
CA ASP A 750 -29.71 3.41 -13.64
C ASP A 750 -30.61 3.80 -12.47
N HIS A 751 -30.65 2.94 -11.44
CA HIS A 751 -31.48 3.11 -10.24
C HIS A 751 -30.66 3.10 -8.96
N LEU A 752 -30.44 4.28 -8.40
CA LEU A 752 -29.68 4.46 -7.16
C LEU A 752 -30.60 4.83 -6.00
N PHE A 753 -30.32 4.26 -4.83
CA PHE A 753 -31.11 4.41 -3.60
C PHE A 753 -30.21 4.78 -2.42
N SER A 754 -30.79 5.47 -1.43
CA SER A 754 -30.14 5.76 -0.14
C SER A 754 -28.75 6.38 -0.29
N ILE A 755 -28.61 7.35 -1.20
CA ILE A 755 -27.33 7.98 -1.50
C ILE A 755 -26.95 8.86 -0.31
N ARG A 756 -25.82 8.58 0.32
CA ARG A 756 -25.22 9.40 1.35
C ARG A 756 -23.96 10.05 0.79
N LEU A 757 -23.97 11.38 0.71
CA LEU A 757 -22.85 12.20 0.29
C LEU A 757 -22.07 12.62 1.53
N HIS A 758 -20.78 12.35 1.52
CA HIS A 758 -19.83 12.71 2.55
C HIS A 758 -18.83 13.73 1.99
N PHE A 759 -18.47 14.73 2.80
CA PHE A 759 -17.63 15.85 2.39
C PHE A 759 -16.48 16.04 3.37
N ASN A 760 -15.25 16.03 2.86
CA ASN A 760 -14.05 16.33 3.61
C ASN A 760 -13.41 17.62 3.10
N LEU A 761 -13.05 18.50 4.02
CA LEU A 761 -12.35 19.75 3.75
C LEU A 761 -10.84 19.51 3.70
N THR A 762 -10.14 20.16 2.78
CA THR A 762 -8.67 20.17 2.75
C THR A 762 -8.06 21.13 3.77
N ASP A 763 -8.83 22.14 4.21
CA ASP A 763 -8.34 23.27 5.00
C ASP A 763 -9.30 23.58 6.16
N GLU A 764 -8.80 24.27 7.18
CA GLU A 764 -9.60 24.67 8.37
C GLU A 764 -10.38 25.98 8.18
N TYR A 765 -10.52 26.47 6.94
CA TYR A 765 -11.22 27.74 6.65
C TYR A 765 -12.73 27.66 6.83
N TYR A 766 -13.32 26.46 6.82
CA TYR A 766 -14.75 26.23 7.00
C TYR A 766 -14.97 25.19 8.10
N GLU A 767 -16.15 25.22 8.74
CA GLU A 767 -16.57 24.16 9.66
C GLU A 767 -16.90 22.87 8.90
N GLU A 768 -16.71 21.72 9.56
CA GLU A 768 -17.02 20.41 9.01
C GLU A 768 -18.49 20.30 8.56
N LEU A 769 -18.68 19.79 7.35
CA LEU A 769 -20.01 19.58 6.76
C LEU A 769 -20.60 18.26 7.24
N SER A 770 -21.88 18.28 7.62
CA SER A 770 -22.64 17.07 7.87
C SER A 770 -22.97 16.33 6.56
N ASP A 771 -22.96 14.99 6.62
CA ASP A 771 -23.40 14.14 5.51
C ASP A 771 -24.80 14.51 5.00
N LEU A 772 -24.98 14.47 3.67
CA LEU A 772 -26.26 14.71 3.03
C LEU A 772 -26.85 13.43 2.49
N SER A 773 -28.15 13.22 2.76
CA SER A 773 -28.88 12.06 2.26
C SER A 773 -29.80 12.45 1.10
N VAL A 774 -29.66 11.73 -0.01
CA VAL A 774 -30.53 11.82 -1.18
C VAL A 774 -31.23 10.46 -1.34
N PRO A 775 -32.57 10.41 -1.29
CA PRO A 775 -33.29 9.15 -1.19
C PRO A 775 -33.16 8.29 -2.46
N CYS A 776 -33.15 8.90 -3.64
CA CYS A 776 -32.99 8.20 -4.90
C CYS A 776 -32.47 9.12 -6.02
N LEU A 777 -31.81 8.51 -7.01
CA LEU A 777 -31.42 9.13 -8.28
C LEU A 777 -31.70 8.12 -9.40
N PHE A 778 -32.61 8.49 -10.32
CA PHE A 778 -32.99 7.67 -11.47
C PHE A 778 -32.79 8.47 -12.76
N ARG A 779 -32.29 7.83 -13.83
CA ARG A 779 -32.11 8.48 -15.14
C ARG A 779 -33.42 9.02 -15.74
N GLU A 780 -34.54 8.37 -15.45
CA GLU A 780 -35.87 8.71 -16.00
C GLU A 780 -36.54 9.89 -15.27
N ARG A 781 -36.02 10.27 -14.09
CA ARG A 781 -36.61 11.32 -13.23
C ARG A 781 -35.77 12.60 -13.27
N PRO A 782 -36.38 13.77 -13.00
CA PRO A 782 -35.61 15.00 -12.85
C PRO A 782 -34.58 14.86 -11.72
N SER A 783 -33.35 15.26 -12.01
CA SER A 783 -32.24 15.23 -11.07
C SER A 783 -32.56 15.99 -9.78
N PRO A 784 -32.32 15.39 -8.59
CA PRO A 784 -32.56 16.06 -7.32
C PRO A 784 -31.58 17.22 -7.11
N VAL A 785 -32.07 18.26 -6.45
CA VAL A 785 -31.29 19.44 -6.08
C VAL A 785 -30.85 19.32 -4.63
N VAL A 786 -29.56 19.52 -4.38
CA VAL A 786 -28.89 19.41 -3.08
C VAL A 786 -28.39 20.79 -2.68
N LYS A 787 -28.62 21.18 -1.41
CA LYS A 787 -28.16 22.46 -0.85
C LYS A 787 -27.06 22.20 0.16
N LEU A 788 -25.83 22.61 -0.14
CA LEU A 788 -24.69 22.56 0.76
C LEU A 788 -24.70 23.81 1.65
N ARG A 789 -24.62 23.64 2.96
CA ARG A 789 -24.66 24.72 3.95
C ARG A 789 -23.30 24.82 4.63
N LEU A 790 -22.50 25.77 4.19
CA LEU A 790 -21.12 26.00 4.63
C LEU A 790 -21.08 27.07 5.72
N ARG A 791 -20.24 26.90 6.73
CA ARG A 791 -19.96 27.93 7.74
C ARG A 791 -18.48 28.33 7.68
N PRO A 792 -18.13 29.43 6.98
CA PRO A 792 -16.74 29.89 6.92
C PRO A 792 -16.28 30.44 8.26
N ARG A 793 -15.10 29.99 8.70
CA ARG A 793 -14.28 30.66 9.71
C ARG A 793 -13.49 31.80 9.08
N GLN A 794 -13.04 31.61 7.85
CA GLN A 794 -12.36 32.60 7.04
C GLN A 794 -12.94 32.61 5.61
N PRO A 795 -13.18 33.77 4.98
CA PRO A 795 -13.83 33.87 3.68
C PRO A 795 -12.89 33.58 2.51
N TYR A 796 -12.09 32.51 2.59
CA TYR A 796 -11.18 32.08 1.53
C TYR A 796 -11.80 31.00 0.64
N SER A 797 -11.22 30.79 -0.55
CA SER A 797 -11.58 29.66 -1.41
C SER A 797 -11.13 28.35 -0.78
N THR A 798 -11.92 27.29 -0.93
CA THR A 798 -11.59 25.95 -0.40
C THR A 798 -12.00 24.84 -1.37
N THR A 799 -11.39 23.66 -1.21
CA THR A 799 -11.73 22.46 -1.96
C THR A 799 -12.46 21.46 -1.05
N LEU A 800 -13.61 20.97 -1.51
CA LEU A 800 -14.37 19.93 -0.83
C LEU A 800 -14.20 18.60 -1.57
N HIS A 801 -13.55 17.63 -0.92
CA HIS A 801 -13.51 16.25 -1.38
C HIS A 801 -14.84 15.59 -1.09
N ALA A 802 -15.53 15.13 -2.13
CA ALA A 802 -16.84 14.52 -2.02
C ALA A 802 -16.75 13.02 -2.31
N SER A 803 -17.36 12.20 -1.45
CA SER A 803 -17.57 10.78 -1.70
C SER A 803 -19.02 10.41 -1.47
N ALA A 804 -19.45 9.29 -2.03
CA ALA A 804 -20.82 8.84 -1.86
C ALA A 804 -20.92 7.34 -1.66
N ILE A 805 -21.79 6.97 -0.72
CA ILE A 805 -22.22 5.59 -0.50
C ILE A 805 -23.67 5.47 -0.97
N PHE A 806 -23.98 4.49 -1.80
CA PHE A 806 -25.33 4.29 -2.31
C PHE A 806 -25.62 2.82 -2.54
N SER A 807 -26.90 2.47 -2.59
CA SER A 807 -27.35 1.11 -2.88
C SER A 807 -27.97 1.03 -4.26
N THR A 808 -27.74 -0.09 -4.93
CA THR A 808 -28.31 -0.40 -6.25
C THR A 808 -29.53 -1.30 -6.14
N GLN A 809 -30.30 -1.45 -7.22
CA GLN A 809 -31.47 -2.32 -7.25
C GLN A 809 -31.17 -3.80 -6.89
N ASP A 810 -29.92 -4.22 -7.08
CA ASP A 810 -29.43 -5.56 -6.75
C ASP A 810 -29.19 -5.76 -5.24
N GLY A 811 -29.30 -4.69 -4.43
CA GLY A 811 -29.11 -4.73 -2.97
C GLY A 811 -27.66 -4.60 -2.52
N LEU A 812 -26.72 -4.39 -3.45
CA LEU A 812 -25.32 -4.11 -3.15
C LEU A 812 -25.10 -2.64 -2.83
N SER A 813 -24.25 -2.38 -1.83
CA SER A 813 -23.80 -1.04 -1.45
C SER A 813 -22.47 -0.72 -2.11
N TRP A 814 -22.38 0.48 -2.68
CA TRP A 814 -21.25 0.95 -3.46
C TRP A 814 -20.69 2.22 -2.88
N HIS A 815 -19.37 2.38 -2.97
CA HIS A 815 -18.65 3.61 -2.69
C HIS A 815 -18.10 4.17 -3.99
N THR A 816 -18.35 5.46 -4.23
CA THR A 816 -17.79 6.20 -5.36
C THR A 816 -17.18 7.50 -4.89
N THR A 817 -16.00 7.83 -5.40
CA THR A 817 -15.38 9.13 -5.21
C THR A 817 -15.91 10.09 -6.27
N LEU A 818 -16.38 11.26 -5.85
CA LEU A 818 -16.93 12.28 -6.73
C LEU A 818 -15.84 13.30 -7.10
N PRO A 819 -16.00 14.05 -8.20
CA PRO A 819 -15.10 15.16 -8.52
C PRO A 819 -15.11 16.21 -7.42
N ASP A 820 -13.93 16.76 -7.12
CA ASP A 820 -13.77 17.78 -6.08
C ASP A 820 -14.59 19.04 -6.37
N ILE A 821 -15.25 19.54 -5.35
CA ILE A 821 -16.08 20.75 -5.44
C ILE A 821 -15.23 21.94 -5.00
N GLN A 822 -14.90 22.79 -5.97
CA GLN A 822 -14.16 24.03 -5.74
C GLN A 822 -15.12 25.15 -5.32
N VAL A 823 -14.99 25.64 -4.08
CA VAL A 823 -15.70 26.83 -3.60
C VAL A 823 -14.86 28.05 -3.94
N CYS A 824 -15.23 28.76 -5.01
CA CYS A 824 -14.49 29.93 -5.47
C CYS A 824 -14.74 31.15 -4.56
N PHE A 825 -13.76 32.05 -4.47
CA PHE A 825 -13.87 33.28 -3.67
C PHE A 825 -15.12 34.12 -4.00
N ARG A 826 -15.53 34.22 -5.27
CA ARG A 826 -16.77 34.94 -5.64
C ARG A 826 -18.03 34.36 -4.98
N GLN A 827 -18.06 33.05 -4.72
CA GLN A 827 -19.22 32.39 -4.14
C GLN A 827 -19.40 32.68 -2.65
N THR A 828 -18.42 33.29 -1.97
CA THR A 828 -18.55 33.73 -0.57
C THR A 828 -19.22 35.10 -0.44
N PHE A 829 -19.47 35.79 -1.57
CA PHE A 829 -20.00 37.15 -1.56
C PHE A 829 -21.47 37.14 -1.17
N MET A 830 -21.79 37.82 -0.07
CA MET A 830 -23.16 37.98 0.40
C MET A 830 -23.60 39.45 0.34
N PRO A 831 -24.88 39.72 0.03
CA PRO A 831 -25.44 41.05 0.18
C PRO A 831 -25.38 41.46 1.65
N LEU A 832 -25.38 42.76 1.91
CA LEU A 832 -25.37 43.31 3.26
C LEU A 832 -26.48 42.69 4.12
N PRO A 833 -26.15 42.01 5.25
CA PRO A 833 -27.14 41.49 6.18
C PRO A 833 -27.71 42.63 7.02
N ALA A 834 -28.58 43.44 6.41
CA ALA A 834 -29.24 44.56 7.06
C ALA A 834 -30.61 44.15 7.65
N PRO A 835 -31.06 44.80 8.74
CA PRO A 835 -32.44 44.69 9.21
C PRO A 835 -33.43 45.02 8.09
N GLN A 836 -34.54 44.29 8.01
CA GLN A 836 -35.58 44.50 6.98
C GLN A 836 -36.21 45.91 7.01
N SER A 837 -36.02 46.67 8.10
CA SER A 837 -36.49 48.05 8.25
C SER A 837 -35.57 49.10 7.60
N TRP A 838 -34.39 48.72 7.13
CA TRP A 838 -33.41 49.65 6.56
C TRP A 838 -33.66 49.88 5.08
N GLY A 839 -33.92 51.15 4.72
CA GLY A 839 -33.98 51.60 3.34
C GLY A 839 -32.59 51.88 2.75
N ARG A 840 -32.56 52.45 1.55
CA ARG A 840 -31.32 52.78 0.84
C ARG A 840 -30.49 53.85 1.57
N ALA A 841 -31.14 54.80 2.24
CA ALA A 841 -30.47 55.86 2.99
C ALA A 841 -29.66 55.32 4.17
N GLU A 842 -30.24 54.39 4.94
CA GLU A 842 -29.57 53.75 6.08
C GLU A 842 -28.38 52.89 5.64
N LYS A 843 -28.51 52.17 4.51
CA LYS A 843 -27.40 51.41 3.91
C LYS A 843 -26.26 52.32 3.44
N LEU A 844 -26.58 53.50 2.88
CA LEU A 844 -25.58 54.52 2.51
C LEU A 844 -24.88 55.12 3.74
N HIS A 845 -25.62 55.40 4.82
CA HIS A 845 -25.03 55.86 6.08
C HIS A 845 -24.09 54.81 6.68
N LEU A 846 -24.47 53.53 6.64
CA LEU A 846 -23.57 52.44 7.06
C LEU A 846 -22.30 52.41 6.21
N PHE A 847 -22.43 52.53 4.88
CA PHE A 847 -21.28 52.51 3.98
C PHE A 847 -20.29 53.65 4.28
N GLU A 848 -20.75 54.89 4.43
CA GLU A 848 -19.85 56.01 4.75
C GLU A 848 -19.24 55.88 6.14
N GLY A 849 -20.01 55.41 7.13
CA GLY A 849 -19.49 55.19 8.47
C GLY A 849 -18.37 54.14 8.51
N LEU A 850 -18.56 53.00 7.85
CA LEU A 850 -17.52 51.96 7.75
C LEU A 850 -16.32 52.44 6.91
N TRP A 851 -16.58 53.20 5.83
CA TRP A 851 -15.52 53.75 4.99
C TRP A 851 -14.63 54.73 5.75
N GLU A 852 -15.24 55.66 6.49
CA GLU A 852 -14.52 56.60 7.35
C GLU A 852 -13.73 55.87 8.43
N GLU A 853 -14.34 54.91 9.14
CA GLU A 853 -13.65 54.13 10.18
C GLU A 853 -12.39 53.42 9.65
N ILE A 854 -12.52 52.65 8.56
CA ILE A 854 -11.40 51.91 7.96
C ILE A 854 -10.31 52.86 7.42
N CYS A 855 -10.68 54.05 6.95
CA CYS A 855 -9.73 55.05 6.45
C CYS A 855 -9.09 55.92 7.55
N SER A 856 -9.66 55.99 8.76
CA SER A 856 -9.32 56.99 9.78
C SER A 856 -8.31 56.53 10.86
N GLU A 857 -7.96 55.24 10.94
CA GLU A 857 -7.09 54.67 12.00
C GLU A 857 -5.59 54.97 11.83
N GLY A 858 -5.24 56.26 11.86
CA GLY A 858 -3.88 56.73 12.16
C GLY A 858 -3.72 57.24 13.59
N LYS A 859 -4.75 57.17 14.44
CA LYS A 859 -4.76 57.80 15.77
C LYS A 859 -5.71 57.11 16.76
N ALA A 860 -5.34 55.94 17.27
CA ALA A 860 -5.46 55.50 18.67
C ALA A 860 -5.42 53.96 18.77
N ASN A 861 -4.47 53.47 19.58
CA ASN A 861 -4.28 52.09 20.05
C ASN A 861 -3.62 51.11 19.07
N GLU A 862 -2.33 50.87 19.29
CA GLU A 862 -1.40 50.00 18.55
C GLU A 862 -1.63 48.48 18.76
N GLU A 863 -2.88 48.02 18.88
CA GLU A 863 -3.19 46.58 18.93
C GLU A 863 -4.00 46.19 17.68
N GLN A 864 -3.31 45.59 16.71
CA GLN A 864 -3.81 44.92 15.49
C GLN A 864 -5.09 45.50 14.85
N SER A 865 -5.00 46.61 14.10
CA SER A 865 -6.04 46.94 13.11
C SER A 865 -5.77 46.15 11.81
N ASP A 866 -6.60 45.15 11.50
CA ASP A 866 -6.53 44.39 10.24
C ASP A 866 -7.07 45.15 9.02
N CYS A 867 -7.45 46.43 9.19
CA CYS A 867 -7.98 47.32 8.16
C CYS A 867 -6.95 47.67 7.06
N ALA A 868 -7.38 47.70 5.79
CA ALA A 868 -6.53 48.13 4.69
C ALA A 868 -7.28 48.80 3.55
N THR A 869 -6.58 49.69 2.83
CA THR A 869 -7.11 50.40 1.65
C THR A 869 -6.22 50.15 0.43
N SER A 870 -6.83 49.96 -0.75
CA SER A 870 -6.13 49.75 -2.01
C SER A 870 -6.79 50.53 -3.15
N LEU A 871 -6.06 50.75 -4.24
CA LEU A 871 -6.55 51.40 -5.45
C LEU A 871 -6.18 50.56 -6.66
N LEU A 872 -7.18 50.18 -7.46
CA LEU A 872 -7.00 49.53 -8.75
C LEU A 872 -7.50 50.47 -9.86
N CYS A 873 -6.64 50.72 -10.85
CA CYS A 873 -6.96 51.55 -12.01
C CYS A 873 -6.97 50.68 -13.26
N CYS A 874 -8.01 50.80 -14.08
CA CYS A 874 -8.08 50.12 -15.38
C CYS A 874 -8.81 50.97 -16.42
N GLN A 875 -8.41 50.83 -17.69
CA GLN A 875 -9.07 51.49 -18.81
C GLN A 875 -10.33 50.72 -19.20
N LEU A 876 -11.50 51.33 -18.98
CA LEU A 876 -12.81 50.76 -19.30
C LEU A 876 -13.71 51.86 -19.85
N LYS A 877 -14.37 51.59 -20.99
CA LYS A 877 -15.39 52.50 -21.53
C LYS A 877 -16.65 52.47 -20.65
N ASP A 878 -17.37 53.59 -20.58
CA ASP A 878 -18.60 53.73 -19.77
C ASP A 878 -19.66 52.63 -19.99
N ALA A 879 -19.80 52.16 -21.23
CA ALA A 879 -20.72 51.07 -21.57
C ALA A 879 -20.29 49.72 -20.97
N ALA A 880 -18.98 49.45 -20.96
CA ALA A 880 -18.42 48.24 -20.34
C ALA A 880 -18.49 48.31 -18.81
N LEU A 881 -18.30 49.49 -18.23
CA LEU A 881 -18.47 49.73 -16.79
C LEU A 881 -19.91 49.45 -16.35
N SER A 882 -20.90 49.96 -17.10
CA SER A 882 -22.32 49.72 -16.81
C SER A 882 -22.68 48.23 -16.87
N PHE A 883 -22.19 47.52 -17.88
CA PHE A 883 -22.38 46.07 -18.00
C PHE A 883 -21.72 45.28 -16.86
N LEU A 884 -20.51 45.69 -16.45
CA LEU A 884 -19.78 45.07 -15.35
C LEU A 884 -20.51 45.27 -14.01
N MET A 885 -21.04 46.47 -13.77
CA MET A 885 -21.87 46.76 -12.60
C MET A 885 -23.14 45.91 -12.59
N GLU A 886 -23.89 45.84 -13.69
CA GLU A 886 -25.12 45.06 -13.80
C GLU A 886 -24.89 43.55 -13.60
N LYS A 887 -23.79 43.01 -14.14
CA LYS A 887 -23.53 41.57 -14.11
C LYS A 887 -22.90 41.07 -12.81
N HIS A 888 -22.01 41.86 -12.20
CA HIS A 888 -21.17 41.39 -11.09
C HIS A 888 -21.46 42.06 -9.74
N PHE A 889 -21.96 43.31 -9.74
CA PHE A 889 -22.09 44.10 -8.51
C PHE A 889 -23.51 44.57 -8.16
N LEU A 890 -24.48 44.36 -9.06
CA LEU A 890 -25.88 44.74 -8.85
C LEU A 890 -26.47 44.29 -7.48
N PRO A 891 -26.23 43.06 -6.98
CA PRO A 891 -26.77 42.62 -5.69
C PRO A 891 -26.14 43.31 -4.47
N PHE A 892 -24.98 43.94 -4.66
CA PHE A 892 -24.15 44.52 -3.59
C PHE A 892 -24.13 46.05 -3.65
N LEU A 893 -24.88 46.67 -4.57
CA LEU A 893 -24.88 48.09 -4.80
C LEU A 893 -25.71 48.83 -3.75
N VAL A 894 -25.11 49.88 -3.15
CA VAL A 894 -25.74 50.72 -2.13
C VAL A 894 -26.16 52.08 -2.71
N SER A 895 -25.44 52.59 -3.71
CA SER A 895 -25.79 53.80 -4.47
C SER A 895 -26.83 53.53 -5.56
N GLU A 896 -27.43 54.58 -6.13
CA GLU A 896 -28.32 54.41 -7.29
C GLU A 896 -27.52 54.19 -8.58
N LEU A 897 -27.95 53.26 -9.45
CA LEU A 897 -27.35 53.07 -10.79
C LEU A 897 -27.43 54.32 -11.69
N SER A 898 -28.36 55.24 -11.40
CA SER A 898 -28.53 56.52 -12.09
C SER A 898 -27.41 57.52 -11.79
N ASN A 899 -26.67 57.35 -10.68
CA ASN A 899 -25.58 58.24 -10.32
C ASN A 899 -24.30 57.82 -11.04
N LYS A 900 -23.94 58.57 -12.09
CA LYS A 900 -22.78 58.26 -12.96
C LYS A 900 -21.44 58.70 -12.40
N GLU A 901 -21.43 59.48 -11.30
CA GLU A 901 -20.19 60.05 -10.77
C GLU A 901 -19.42 59.04 -9.89
N GLU A 902 -20.12 58.28 -9.04
CA GLU A 902 -19.51 57.31 -8.13
C GLU A 902 -20.48 56.18 -7.75
N PHE A 903 -20.07 54.93 -7.99
CA PHE A 903 -20.78 53.74 -7.52
C PHE A 903 -20.22 53.25 -6.19
N LYS A 904 -21.10 53.00 -5.22
CA LYS A 904 -20.76 52.50 -3.88
C LYS A 904 -21.26 51.07 -3.73
N VAL A 905 -20.33 50.12 -3.59
CA VAL A 905 -20.62 48.69 -3.49
C VAL A 905 -20.15 48.19 -2.13
N LEU A 906 -21.02 47.47 -1.42
CA LEU A 906 -20.71 46.85 -0.13
C LEU A 906 -20.94 45.34 -0.22
N ILE A 907 -19.85 44.59 -0.11
CA ILE A 907 -19.87 43.12 -0.12
C ILE A 907 -19.62 42.65 1.30
N PHE A 908 -20.54 41.83 1.82
CA PHE A 908 -20.36 41.16 3.09
C PHE A 908 -19.72 39.78 2.87
N LEU A 909 -18.72 39.47 3.70
CA LEU A 909 -18.00 38.20 3.68
C LEU A 909 -18.12 37.55 5.07
N PRO A 910 -18.88 36.45 5.20
CA PRO A 910 -19.02 35.76 6.46
C PRO A 910 -17.65 35.26 6.98
N PRO A 911 -17.41 35.30 8.30
CA PRO A 911 -18.39 35.56 9.35
C PRO A 911 -18.59 37.04 9.71
N LYS A 912 -17.61 37.93 9.47
CA LYS A 912 -17.66 39.34 9.94
C LYS A 912 -16.93 40.36 9.06
N SER A 913 -16.40 39.97 7.90
CA SER A 913 -15.56 40.85 7.07
C SER A 913 -16.37 41.62 6.03
N HIS A 914 -15.88 42.79 5.64
CA HIS A 914 -16.55 43.70 4.71
C HIS A 914 -15.57 44.20 3.65
N VAL A 915 -16.04 44.23 2.40
CA VAL A 915 -15.30 44.84 1.28
C VAL A 915 -16.15 45.97 0.72
N LEU A 916 -15.62 47.18 0.83
CA LEU A 916 -16.22 48.41 0.34
C LEU A 916 -15.50 48.85 -0.93
N LEU A 917 -16.26 49.16 -1.98
CA LEU A 917 -15.71 49.68 -3.24
C LEU A 917 -16.35 51.04 -3.54
N LYS A 918 -15.52 52.06 -3.80
CA LYS A 918 -15.91 53.31 -4.45
C LYS A 918 -15.37 53.28 -5.88
N VAL A 919 -16.26 53.20 -6.86
CA VAL A 919 -15.92 53.09 -8.28
C VAL A 919 -16.28 54.40 -9.00
N SER A 920 -15.28 55.11 -9.51
CA SER A 920 -15.47 56.36 -10.28
C SER A 920 -14.76 56.29 -11.64
N SER A 921 -15.27 57.02 -12.63
CA SER A 921 -14.66 57.14 -13.96
C SER A 921 -14.08 58.54 -14.12
N GLU A 922 -12.76 58.65 -14.34
CA GLU A 922 -12.06 59.90 -14.60
C GLU A 922 -11.19 59.74 -15.87
N GLU A 923 -11.40 60.58 -16.89
CA GLU A 923 -10.57 60.63 -18.11
C GLU A 923 -10.32 59.24 -18.77
N ASP A 924 -11.38 58.47 -19.04
CA ASP A 924 -11.36 57.10 -19.60
C ASP A 924 -10.66 56.02 -18.72
N THR A 925 -10.31 56.38 -17.47
CA THR A 925 -9.76 55.46 -16.47
C THR A 925 -10.75 55.25 -15.33
N VAL A 926 -11.09 53.99 -15.05
CA VAL A 926 -11.95 53.63 -13.93
C VAL A 926 -11.09 53.34 -12.70
N HIS A 927 -11.40 54.03 -11.62
CA HIS A 927 -10.76 53.91 -10.31
C HIS A 927 -11.62 53.06 -9.38
N PHE A 928 -11.11 51.89 -8.98
CA PHE A 928 -11.67 51.05 -7.93
C PHE A 928 -10.92 51.32 -6.63
N LYS A 929 -11.46 52.21 -5.78
CA LYS A 929 -10.97 52.40 -4.41
C LYS A 929 -11.57 51.31 -3.54
N ILE A 930 -10.72 50.54 -2.88
CA ILE A 930 -11.07 49.37 -2.06
C ILE A 930 -10.76 49.70 -0.62
N ALA A 931 -11.71 49.46 0.29
CA ALA A 931 -11.49 49.47 1.73
C ALA A 931 -12.00 48.15 2.32
N THR A 932 -11.20 47.50 3.16
CA THR A 932 -11.53 46.23 3.81
C THR A 932 -11.12 46.27 5.28
N ASP A 933 -11.87 45.60 6.13
CA ASP A 933 -11.55 45.38 7.54
C ASP A 933 -10.60 44.18 7.77
N ASN A 934 -10.25 43.47 6.69
CA ASN A 934 -9.25 42.40 6.69
C ASN A 934 -8.29 42.55 5.49
N TRP A 935 -7.04 42.90 5.77
CA TRP A 935 -6.00 43.19 4.78
C TRP A 935 -5.62 41.97 3.92
N GLN A 936 -5.75 40.76 4.46
CA GLN A 936 -5.39 39.53 3.76
C GLN A 936 -6.29 39.28 2.54
N LEU A 937 -7.51 39.84 2.54
CA LEU A 937 -8.46 39.73 1.42
C LEU A 937 -8.07 40.57 0.21
N LEU A 938 -7.18 41.57 0.35
CA LEU A 938 -6.83 42.47 -0.75
C LEU A 938 -6.24 41.75 -1.97
N SER A 939 -5.44 40.70 -1.75
CA SER A 939 -4.86 39.89 -2.84
C SER A 939 -5.94 39.13 -3.61
N HIS A 940 -6.92 38.56 -2.90
CA HIS A 940 -8.03 37.79 -3.46
C HIS A 940 -9.03 38.70 -4.19
N ILE A 941 -9.41 39.82 -3.58
CA ILE A 941 -10.26 40.85 -4.20
C ILE A 941 -9.56 41.40 -5.45
N GLY A 942 -8.26 41.65 -5.35
CA GLY A 942 -7.50 42.17 -6.46
C GLY A 942 -7.44 41.22 -7.66
N SER A 943 -7.23 39.94 -7.39
CA SER A 943 -7.27 38.88 -8.42
C SER A 943 -8.67 38.73 -9.03
N TYR A 944 -9.73 38.83 -8.22
CA TYR A 944 -11.11 38.83 -8.70
C TYR A 944 -11.42 40.02 -9.62
N LEU A 945 -11.03 41.23 -9.21
CA LEU A 945 -11.24 42.45 -9.99
C LEU A 945 -10.47 42.42 -11.32
N LEU A 946 -9.24 41.91 -11.34
CA LEU A 946 -8.49 41.68 -12.58
C LEU A 946 -9.20 40.69 -13.50
N ALA A 947 -9.70 39.57 -12.97
CA ALA A 947 -10.38 38.57 -13.79
C ALA A 947 -11.64 39.15 -14.46
N ILE A 948 -12.49 39.85 -13.71
CA ILE A 948 -13.73 40.41 -14.30
C ILE A 948 -13.46 41.57 -15.27
N THR A 949 -12.41 42.37 -15.04
CA THR A 949 -12.07 43.51 -15.91
C THR A 949 -11.39 43.07 -17.21
N THR A 950 -10.53 42.04 -17.17
CA THR A 950 -9.90 41.44 -18.36
C THR A 950 -10.87 40.68 -19.27
N HIS A 951 -11.86 39.98 -18.71
CA HIS A 951 -12.90 39.31 -19.50
C HIS A 951 -13.80 40.29 -20.26
N THR A 952 -13.95 41.52 -19.78
CA THR A 952 -14.68 42.59 -20.48
C THR A 952 -13.85 43.34 -21.52
N THR A 953 -12.51 43.31 -21.46
CA THR A 953 -11.62 44.00 -22.42
C THR A 953 -11.28 43.19 -23.66
N LEU A 954 -11.64 41.90 -23.74
CA LEU A 954 -11.51 41.06 -24.94
C LEU A 954 -12.32 41.54 -26.18
N ALA A 955 -12.92 42.73 -26.12
CA ALA A 955 -13.52 43.44 -27.25
C ALA A 955 -12.75 44.69 -27.73
N ALA A 956 -11.62 45.08 -27.13
CA ALA A 956 -10.75 46.14 -27.67
C ALA A 956 -9.34 46.15 -27.04
N ASP A 957 -8.30 46.18 -27.89
CA ASP A 957 -6.87 46.32 -27.55
C ASP A 957 -6.57 47.51 -26.63
N CYS A 958 -5.86 47.29 -25.52
CA CYS A 958 -4.62 47.98 -25.11
C CYS A 958 -4.15 47.61 -23.69
N ASP A 959 -2.82 47.68 -23.51
CA ASP A 959 -2.01 47.31 -22.36
C ASP A 959 -2.12 48.21 -21.11
N ALA A 960 -1.72 47.60 -19.98
CA ALA A 960 -1.26 48.18 -18.71
C ALA A 960 -2.31 48.52 -17.61
N SER A 961 -2.57 47.55 -16.73
CA SER A 961 -3.10 47.77 -15.37
C SER A 961 -1.93 47.91 -14.38
N TYR A 962 -1.83 49.05 -13.69
CA TYR A 962 -0.81 49.31 -12.66
C TYR A 962 -1.40 49.12 -11.24
N TRP A 963 -0.66 48.43 -10.37
CA TRP A 963 -0.97 48.27 -8.96
C TRP A 963 -0.22 49.32 -8.13
N VAL A 964 -0.93 50.11 -7.32
CA VAL A 964 -0.30 50.94 -6.28
C VAL A 964 -0.68 50.38 -4.92
N PHE A 965 0.15 49.48 -4.40
CA PHE A 965 0.03 49.04 -3.01
C PHE A 965 0.54 50.14 -2.08
N LYS A 966 -0.36 50.74 -1.29
CA LYS A 966 0.03 51.45 -0.07
C LYS A 966 -0.25 50.55 1.13
N SER A 967 0.66 49.63 1.40
CA SER A 967 0.80 49.08 2.76
C SER A 967 1.34 50.21 3.63
N LYS A 968 0.53 50.74 4.54
CA LYS A 968 1.07 51.47 5.70
C LYS A 968 1.40 50.42 6.77
N ASN A 969 2.51 49.74 6.55
CA ASN A 969 3.35 49.10 7.56
C ASN A 969 4.78 49.17 7.04
#